data_AF-A0A4R9M1X9-F1
#
_entry.id   AF-A0A4R9M1X9-F1
#
_cell.length_a   1.000
_cell.length_b   1.000
_cell.length_c   1.000
_cell.angle_alpha   90.00
_cell.angle_beta   90.00
_cell.angle_gamma   90.00
#
_symmetry.space_group_name_H-M   'P 1'
#
loop_
_entity.id
_entity.type
_entity.pdbx_description
1 polymer ?
#
loop_
_entity_poly.entity_id
_entity_poly.type
_entity_poly.pdbx_seq_one_letter_code
_entity_poly.pdbx_strand_id
1 'polypeptide(L)'
;MPENSENPDWELQVDGPPPSLEEFVKVDAESAFLVLPKHSTSFSAAAQAILEELRIRQRRYEMHGSSEITPSLFLTLDQVPGVLHKEVHLPETHKTEKSISEAISELSNKKEGFKNRYVYLYPFFLQLENRISVRIAIIAPQNQEKTDIVPYRRSCFRYSTDLLNILLKNRATKAPLLEELHPGRFLISEVVKGNVTYSPLKFSYEFEIDSIIKKGFEPYDPVPVPDFIQDAVSYGKDTGKLWQVTNDYHIIVPGASFVSELERHIAVQLDAICIFAFQFLKQIAKENNFHLFLDQAETLESKVPQKLSALLSEGWKFTDSVSAMIGHFPFDRLNLPEAKVWAESSLKGIEILAKLSAALKKNGKNELDAVVVDYLSSVEIRIRENTSKTLTMTEINLDTEVAAFTKLSVDEKKEAKERIRSALIARFGVFEEIRDANQKILFVLDQRYFSEVFNHLQDLQKADSSLSKDIYRLEEMKKSLLERKDDQLDLLSSKKEAKQNETAPSDAKQTAKLDLDAIHSRFNIPAGAIGFLSGSVLSFVLAISLNQIQLLLIGFVLSLGVGAALAYFLRKDAFSKSEKAGGKRKNAEREESFLSFIKASENLIYPKKFNDILEKVYDSKRLRYKIEEELENIKSLLPLKDRKKEDEKMISEVEYALLQISVVIRVPNSIQVRNRPKELIVSKADFKTPLCREKLAENYRKEANLYKSDREVMEYINYMIKEIEFGYSKYLK
;
A
#
# COMPACT_ATOMS: atom_id res chain seq x y z
N MET A 1 -20.68 -33.43 9.21
CA MET A 1 -21.33 -32.44 8.32
C MET A 1 -22.36 -31.68 9.13
N PRO A 2 -22.53 -30.35 8.95
CA PRO A 2 -21.92 -29.46 7.94
C PRO A 2 -20.55 -28.94 8.45
N GLU A 3 -19.44 -28.87 7.71
CA GLU A 3 -19.14 -28.23 6.42
C GLU A 3 -19.55 -26.76 6.34
N ASN A 4 -18.68 -25.92 6.89
CA ASN A 4 -18.31 -24.61 6.34
C ASN A 4 -16.87 -24.32 6.78
N SER A 5 -15.92 -24.91 6.03
CA SER A 5 -14.51 -24.55 6.06
C SER A 5 -14.30 -23.38 5.09
N GLU A 6 -14.47 -22.16 5.57
CA GLU A 6 -13.89 -21.00 4.89
C GLU A 6 -12.42 -20.91 5.33
N ASN A 7 -11.54 -21.45 4.48
CA ASN A 7 -10.13 -21.07 4.44
C ASN A 7 -10.05 -19.57 4.11
N PRO A 8 -9.41 -18.72 4.94
CA PRO A 8 -8.89 -17.46 4.44
C PRO A 8 -7.54 -17.77 3.79
N ASP A 9 -7.57 -18.02 2.49
CA ASP A 9 -6.39 -17.98 1.63
C ASP A 9 -5.84 -16.56 1.65
N TRP A 10 -4.64 -16.39 2.18
CA TRP A 10 -3.89 -15.13 2.20
C TRP A 10 -3.05 -14.97 0.93
N GLU A 11 -3.63 -15.27 -0.23
CA GLU A 11 -3.04 -14.78 -1.47
C GLU A 11 -3.21 -13.26 -1.49
N LEU A 12 -2.10 -12.53 -1.39
CA LEU A 12 -1.99 -11.13 -1.73
C LEU A 12 -2.46 -10.94 -3.19
N GLN A 13 -3.77 -10.77 -3.39
CA GLN A 13 -4.32 -10.25 -4.64
C GLN A 13 -3.92 -8.78 -4.75
N VAL A 14 -2.75 -8.53 -5.31
CA VAL A 14 -2.30 -7.18 -5.69
C VAL A 14 -2.77 -6.81 -7.10
N ASP A 15 -3.35 -7.75 -7.86
CA ASP A 15 -3.78 -7.52 -9.24
C ASP A 15 -5.30 -7.45 -9.38
N GLY A 16 -5.87 -6.39 -8.80
CA GLY A 16 -7.21 -5.91 -9.12
C GLY A 16 -7.14 -4.41 -9.45
N PRO A 17 -7.96 -3.89 -10.40
CA PRO A 17 -8.12 -2.45 -10.51
C PRO A 17 -8.55 -1.91 -9.14
N PRO A 18 -8.05 -0.74 -8.69
CA PRO A 18 -8.46 -0.17 -7.42
C PRO A 18 -9.99 -0.10 -7.37
N PRO A 19 -10.63 -0.56 -6.27
CA PRO A 19 -12.08 -0.53 -6.14
C PRO A 19 -12.59 0.88 -6.43
N SER A 20 -13.76 0.98 -7.04
CA SER A 20 -14.34 2.30 -7.33
C SER A 20 -14.55 3.05 -6.01
N LEU A 21 -14.23 4.34 -5.98
CA LEU A 21 -14.28 5.17 -4.76
C LEU A 21 -15.67 5.24 -4.11
N GLU A 22 -16.71 4.77 -4.80
CA GLU A 22 -18.10 4.69 -4.32
C GLU A 22 -18.33 3.58 -3.28
N GLU A 23 -17.43 2.59 -3.20
CA GLU A 23 -17.59 1.39 -2.33
C GLU A 23 -17.06 1.57 -0.89
N PHE A 24 -16.21 2.56 -0.62
CA PHE A 24 -15.48 2.65 0.66
C PHE A 24 -16.24 3.33 1.79
N VAL A 25 -17.27 4.12 1.50
CA VAL A 25 -18.08 4.78 2.53
C VAL A 25 -19.40 4.03 2.67
N LYS A 26 -19.43 3.14 3.67
CA LYS A 26 -20.63 2.37 4.06
C LYS A 26 -21.41 3.20 5.08
N VAL A 27 -22.60 3.64 4.71
CA VAL A 27 -23.46 4.49 5.57
C VAL A 27 -24.73 3.72 5.91
N ASP A 28 -25.07 3.67 7.19
CA ASP A 28 -26.36 3.16 7.65
C ASP A 28 -27.48 4.11 7.23
N ALA A 29 -28.61 3.57 6.78
CA ALA A 29 -29.69 4.37 6.19
C ALA A 29 -30.27 5.45 7.13
N GLU A 30 -30.17 5.26 8.46
CA GLU A 30 -30.64 6.22 9.47
C GLU A 30 -29.64 7.36 9.74
N SER A 31 -28.33 7.15 9.54
CA SER A 31 -27.29 8.17 9.74
C SER A 31 -27.00 8.98 8.47
N ALA A 32 -27.54 8.55 7.33
CA ALA A 32 -27.38 9.21 6.03
C ALA A 32 -28.06 10.58 5.93
N PHE A 33 -29.01 10.92 6.82
CA PHE A 33 -29.80 12.14 6.72
C PHE A 33 -29.65 13.07 7.93
N LEU A 34 -29.38 14.35 7.66
CA LEU A 34 -29.51 15.43 8.63
C LEU A 34 -30.91 16.05 8.51
N VAL A 35 -31.71 15.94 9.56
CA VAL A 35 -33.09 16.47 9.61
C VAL A 35 -33.07 17.82 10.32
N LEU A 36 -33.60 18.87 9.68
CA LEU A 36 -33.77 20.17 10.32
C LEU A 36 -34.94 20.08 11.33
N PRO A 37 -34.70 20.25 12.64
CA PRO A 37 -35.76 20.22 13.65
C PRO A 37 -36.80 21.33 13.44
N LYS A 38 -38.09 20.99 13.54
CA LYS A 38 -39.23 21.92 13.35
C LYS A 38 -39.46 22.88 14.53
N HIS A 39 -38.82 22.63 15.67
CA HIS A 39 -38.86 23.49 16.85
C HIS A 39 -37.42 23.77 17.30
N SER A 40 -36.98 25.01 17.15
CA SER A 40 -35.64 25.45 17.49
C SER A 40 -35.53 25.72 19.01
N THR A 41 -34.54 25.13 19.65
CA THR A 41 -33.89 25.70 20.83
C THR A 41 -33.44 27.13 20.52
N SER A 42 -33.45 28.02 21.51
CA SER A 42 -32.94 29.39 21.34
C SER A 42 -31.44 29.34 21.12
N PHE A 43 -31.00 29.35 19.85
CA PHE A 43 -29.59 29.34 19.50
C PHE A 43 -28.85 30.54 20.07
N SER A 44 -27.62 30.30 20.53
CA SER A 44 -26.69 31.39 20.81
C SER A 44 -26.47 32.28 19.57
N ALA A 45 -26.18 33.56 19.76
CA ALA A 45 -25.95 34.50 18.65
C ALA A 45 -24.81 34.05 17.72
N ALA A 46 -23.78 33.40 18.28
CA ALA A 46 -22.69 32.79 17.52
C ALA A 46 -23.17 31.60 16.65
N ALA A 47 -24.00 30.71 17.21
CA ALA A 47 -24.57 29.59 16.46
C ALA A 47 -25.47 30.06 15.30
N GLN A 48 -26.27 31.11 15.52
CA GLN A 48 -27.10 31.72 14.48
C GLN A 48 -26.26 32.29 13.33
N ALA A 49 -25.19 33.01 13.64
CA ALA A 49 -24.28 33.57 12.64
C ALA A 49 -23.58 32.47 11.81
N ILE A 50 -23.16 31.37 12.46
CA ILE A 50 -22.57 30.21 11.76
C ILE A 50 -23.58 29.58 10.80
N LEU A 51 -24.82 29.38 11.24
CA LEU A 51 -25.89 28.80 10.41
C LEU A 51 -26.23 29.67 9.20
N GLU A 52 -26.25 30.99 9.35
CA GLU A 52 -26.53 31.88 8.22
C GLU A 52 -25.39 31.87 7.19
N GLU A 53 -24.12 31.87 7.62
CA GLU A 53 -23.01 31.74 6.66
C GLU A 53 -23.04 30.38 5.93
N LEU A 54 -23.38 29.29 6.62
CA LEU A 54 -23.57 27.98 6.00
C LEU A 54 -24.65 28.02 4.92
N ARG A 55 -25.78 28.69 5.21
CA ARG A 55 -26.87 28.90 4.25
C ARG A 55 -26.42 29.72 3.03
N ILE A 56 -25.68 30.81 3.23
CA ILE A 56 -25.18 31.67 2.14
C ILE A 56 -24.20 30.89 1.26
N ARG A 57 -23.29 30.11 1.85
CA ARG A 57 -22.33 29.28 1.10
C ARG A 57 -23.01 28.16 0.33
N GLN A 58 -24.01 27.50 0.92
CA GLN A 58 -24.76 26.46 0.25
C GLN A 58 -25.53 27.01 -0.96
N ARG A 59 -26.17 28.18 -0.85
CA ARG A 59 -26.82 28.85 -1.99
C ARG A 59 -25.83 29.18 -3.12
N ARG A 60 -24.62 29.64 -2.76
CA ARG A 60 -23.54 29.87 -3.75
C ARG A 60 -23.16 28.56 -4.43
N TYR A 61 -23.02 27.48 -3.68
CA TYR A 61 -22.71 26.15 -4.24
C TYR A 61 -23.78 25.68 -5.25
N GLU A 62 -25.06 25.77 -4.89
CA GLU A 62 -26.19 25.35 -5.74
C GLU A 62 -26.36 26.18 -7.02
N MET A 63 -26.12 27.51 -6.97
CA MET A 63 -26.26 28.39 -8.13
C MET A 63 -25.19 28.17 -9.22
N HIS A 64 -24.10 27.46 -8.92
CA HIS A 64 -22.95 27.34 -9.83
C HIS A 64 -22.83 25.97 -10.52
N GLY A 65 -23.73 25.03 -10.22
CA GLY A 65 -23.95 23.82 -11.02
C GLY A 65 -22.76 22.87 -11.15
N SER A 66 -21.79 22.92 -10.24
CA SER A 66 -20.67 21.97 -10.24
C SER A 66 -21.19 20.56 -9.93
N SER A 67 -20.90 19.59 -10.81
CA SER A 67 -21.29 18.18 -10.64
C SER A 67 -20.53 17.46 -9.53
N GLU A 68 -19.42 18.04 -9.04
CA GLU A 68 -18.54 17.43 -8.03
C GLU A 68 -18.52 18.30 -6.77
N ILE A 69 -18.68 17.67 -5.61
CA ILE A 69 -18.60 18.30 -4.30
C ILE A 69 -17.12 18.38 -3.92
N THR A 70 -16.60 19.58 -3.65
CA THR A 70 -15.20 19.79 -3.27
C THR A 70 -15.10 20.29 -1.82
N PRO A 71 -14.35 19.61 -0.92
CA PRO A 71 -14.34 19.96 0.50
C PRO A 71 -13.77 21.35 0.83
N SER A 72 -12.91 21.89 -0.04
CA SER A 72 -12.32 23.22 0.13
C SER A 72 -13.34 24.36 0.05
N LEU A 73 -14.54 24.09 -0.50
CA LEU A 73 -15.62 25.06 -0.59
C LEU A 73 -16.47 25.13 0.68
N PHE A 74 -16.35 24.15 1.58
CA PHE A 74 -17.11 24.12 2.81
C PHE A 74 -16.63 25.17 3.81
N LEU A 75 -17.54 25.57 4.69
CA LEU A 75 -17.13 26.28 5.90
C LEU A 75 -16.39 25.27 6.78
N THR A 76 -15.15 25.61 7.12
CA THR A 76 -14.33 24.82 8.04
C THR A 76 -14.19 25.54 9.37
N LEU A 77 -13.97 24.78 10.44
CA LEU A 77 -13.93 25.30 11.80
C LEU A 77 -12.88 26.41 12.01
N ASP A 78 -11.73 26.31 11.34
CA ASP A 78 -10.67 27.34 11.33
C ASP A 78 -11.11 28.67 10.68
N GLN A 79 -12.12 28.65 9.82
CA GLN A 79 -12.65 29.85 9.16
C GLN A 79 -13.73 30.55 9.99
N VAL A 80 -14.30 29.89 11.00
CA VAL A 80 -15.41 30.41 11.82
C VAL A 80 -15.07 31.76 12.47
N PRO A 81 -13.90 31.97 13.10
CA PRO A 81 -13.54 33.29 13.64
C PRO A 81 -13.61 34.38 12.58
N GLY A 82 -13.02 34.16 11.40
CA GLY A 82 -13.01 35.14 10.32
C GLY A 82 -14.40 35.46 9.76
N VAL A 83 -15.34 34.51 9.84
CA VAL A 83 -16.76 34.75 9.52
C VAL A 83 -17.41 35.61 10.58
N LEU A 84 -17.29 35.24 11.86
CA LEU A 84 -17.92 35.98 12.96
C LEU A 84 -17.38 37.41 13.10
N HIS A 85 -16.10 37.66 12.77
CA HIS A 85 -15.53 39.01 12.77
C HIS A 85 -16.07 39.92 11.66
N LYS A 86 -16.59 39.34 10.56
CA LYS A 86 -17.24 40.13 9.47
C LYS A 86 -18.66 40.54 9.83
N GLU A 87 -19.28 39.89 10.81
CA GLU A 87 -20.62 40.23 11.29
C GLU A 87 -20.57 41.48 12.19
N VAL A 88 -20.96 42.62 11.61
CA VAL A 88 -20.94 43.94 12.29
C VAL A 88 -21.93 43.99 13.46
N HIS A 89 -23.03 43.25 13.37
CA HIS A 89 -24.09 43.24 14.38
C HIS A 89 -23.83 42.26 15.53
N LEU A 90 -22.79 41.42 15.45
CA LEU A 90 -22.46 40.44 16.48
C LEU A 90 -21.51 41.09 17.52
N PRO A 91 -21.88 41.14 18.82
CA PRO A 91 -21.00 41.66 19.86
C PRO A 91 -19.70 40.84 20.02
N GLU A 92 -18.61 41.48 20.43
CA GLU A 92 -17.29 40.83 20.62
C GLU A 92 -17.33 39.66 21.63
N THR A 93 -18.21 39.72 22.63
CA THR A 93 -18.40 38.62 23.59
C THR A 93 -18.75 37.30 22.92
N HIS A 94 -19.49 37.35 21.80
CA HIS A 94 -19.93 36.18 21.03
C HIS A 94 -18.92 35.73 19.96
N LYS A 95 -17.80 36.44 19.79
CA LYS A 95 -16.72 36.09 18.84
C LYS A 95 -15.56 35.33 19.50
N THR A 96 -15.64 35.13 20.82
CA THR A 96 -14.62 34.45 21.62
C THR A 96 -14.55 32.95 21.34
N GLU A 97 -13.38 32.33 21.55
CA GLU A 97 -13.18 30.88 21.37
C GLU A 97 -14.17 30.06 22.20
N LYS A 98 -14.45 30.50 23.43
CA LYS A 98 -15.46 29.87 24.31
C LYS A 98 -16.86 29.91 23.70
N SER A 99 -17.27 31.05 23.15
CA SER A 99 -18.59 31.19 22.50
C SER A 99 -18.70 30.34 21.24
N ILE A 100 -17.60 30.22 20.47
CA ILE A 100 -17.54 29.34 19.31
C ILE A 100 -17.63 27.88 19.74
N SER A 101 -16.91 27.47 20.79
CA SER A 101 -16.98 26.10 21.32
C SER A 101 -18.41 25.75 21.79
N GLU A 102 -19.06 26.67 22.52
CA GLU A 102 -20.45 26.53 22.94
C GLU A 102 -21.41 26.42 21.74
N ALA A 103 -21.23 27.26 20.71
CA ALA A 103 -22.03 27.22 19.49
C ALA A 103 -21.85 25.90 18.72
N ILE A 104 -20.62 25.39 18.57
CA ILE A 104 -20.37 24.11 17.89
C ILE A 104 -20.96 22.93 18.69
N SER A 105 -20.86 22.97 20.01
CA SER A 105 -21.49 21.97 20.90
C SER A 105 -23.02 21.98 20.79
N GLU A 106 -23.62 23.17 20.69
CA GLU A 106 -25.05 23.38 20.48
C GLU A 106 -25.51 22.87 19.10
N LEU A 107 -24.81 23.27 18.03
CA LEU A 107 -25.16 22.89 16.66
C LEU A 107 -24.99 21.39 16.37
N SER A 108 -23.97 20.77 16.96
CA SER A 108 -23.76 19.30 16.88
C SER A 108 -24.69 18.51 17.81
N ASN A 109 -25.44 19.20 18.68
CA ASN A 109 -26.23 18.63 19.76
C ASN A 109 -25.46 17.64 20.64
N LYS A 110 -24.20 17.97 20.96
CA LYS A 110 -23.28 17.13 21.74
C LYS A 110 -23.85 16.74 23.12
N LYS A 111 -24.60 17.65 23.74
CA LYS A 111 -25.19 17.45 25.08
C LYS A 111 -26.29 16.39 25.12
N GLU A 112 -27.03 16.21 24.02
CA GLU A 112 -28.12 15.22 23.92
C GLU A 112 -27.68 13.93 23.22
N GLY A 113 -26.38 13.63 23.23
CA GLY A 113 -25.83 12.43 22.58
C GLY A 113 -25.90 12.50 21.06
N PHE A 114 -25.85 13.72 20.50
CA PHE A 114 -25.86 13.99 19.06
C PHE A 114 -27.12 13.54 18.31
N LYS A 115 -28.27 13.48 19.00
CA LYS A 115 -29.58 13.28 18.38
C LYS A 115 -30.01 14.60 17.70
N ASN A 116 -30.74 14.57 16.59
CA ASN A 116 -31.27 15.78 15.93
C ASN A 116 -30.22 16.89 15.68
N ARG A 117 -29.03 16.53 15.16
CA ARG A 117 -27.94 17.47 14.91
C ARG A 117 -28.36 18.50 13.85
N TYR A 118 -27.97 19.77 14.03
CA TYR A 118 -28.19 20.82 13.04
C TYR A 118 -27.04 20.95 12.04
N VAL A 119 -25.84 20.51 12.45
CA VAL A 119 -24.67 20.43 11.59
C VAL A 119 -24.04 19.05 11.68
N TYR A 120 -23.54 18.56 10.56
CA TYR A 120 -22.70 17.38 10.49
C TYR A 120 -21.25 17.82 10.38
N LEU A 121 -20.41 17.33 11.29
CA LEU A 121 -18.99 17.64 11.33
C LEU A 121 -18.21 16.48 10.74
N TYR A 122 -17.34 16.76 9.78
CA TYR A 122 -16.53 15.72 9.16
C TYR A 122 -15.11 16.21 8.85
N PRO A 123 -14.07 15.50 9.29
CA PRO A 123 -12.70 15.93 9.05
C PRO A 123 -12.26 15.61 7.62
N PHE A 124 -11.31 16.39 7.13
CA PHE A 124 -10.53 16.03 5.95
C PHE A 124 -9.08 16.52 6.10
N PHE A 125 -8.18 15.80 5.44
CA PHE A 125 -6.75 16.03 5.53
C PHE A 125 -6.30 16.96 4.41
N LEU A 126 -5.37 17.85 4.72
CA LEU A 126 -4.76 18.79 3.78
C LEU A 126 -3.25 18.80 3.96
N GLN A 127 -2.53 18.85 2.84
CA GLN A 127 -1.10 19.12 2.86
C GLN A 127 -0.86 20.63 2.79
N LEU A 128 -0.42 21.20 3.90
CA LEU A 128 0.05 22.58 3.96
C LEU A 128 1.57 22.57 4.04
N GLU A 129 2.20 23.04 2.96
CA GLU A 129 3.66 23.01 2.80
C GLU A 129 4.22 21.58 2.98
N ASN A 130 4.89 21.33 4.10
CA ASN A 130 5.50 20.05 4.47
C ASN A 130 4.79 19.35 5.65
N ARG A 131 3.61 19.81 6.07
CA ARG A 131 2.86 19.23 7.18
C ARG A 131 1.46 18.81 6.74
N ILE A 132 1.01 17.70 7.30
CA ILE A 132 -0.37 17.26 7.19
C ILE A 132 -1.16 18.00 8.26
N SER A 133 -2.20 18.71 7.84
CA SER A 133 -3.15 19.42 8.69
C SER A 133 -4.53 18.79 8.55
N VAL A 134 -5.32 18.85 9.62
CA VAL A 134 -6.71 18.39 9.62
C VAL A 134 -7.60 19.61 9.66
N ARG A 135 -8.59 19.68 8.76
CA ARG A 135 -9.68 20.66 8.85
C ARG A 135 -10.99 19.94 9.11
N ILE A 136 -11.85 20.56 9.92
CA ILE A 136 -13.19 20.05 10.21
C ILE A 136 -14.18 20.80 9.35
N ALA A 137 -14.81 20.12 8.39
CA ALA A 137 -15.90 20.68 7.59
C ALA A 137 -17.18 20.72 8.43
N ILE A 138 -17.92 21.82 8.31
CA ILE A 138 -19.24 22.01 8.91
C ILE A 138 -20.27 21.92 7.78
N ILE A 139 -21.08 20.87 7.79
CA ILE A 139 -22.02 20.55 6.73
C ILE A 139 -23.44 20.73 7.27
N ALA A 140 -24.18 21.68 6.71
CA ALA A 140 -25.59 21.88 7.02
C ALA A 140 -26.30 22.66 5.89
N PRO A 141 -26.76 21.98 4.83
CA PRO A 141 -27.49 22.66 3.78
C PRO A 141 -28.91 22.98 4.28
N GLN A 142 -29.09 24.24 4.68
CA GLN A 142 -30.32 24.79 5.29
C GLN A 142 -31.49 24.96 4.30
N ASN A 143 -31.43 24.33 3.11
CA ASN A 143 -32.42 24.52 2.05
C ASN A 143 -33.43 23.36 1.95
N GLN A 144 -33.19 22.24 2.63
CA GLN A 144 -34.04 21.04 2.59
C GLN A 144 -34.39 20.56 4.01
N GLU A 145 -35.63 20.10 4.24
CA GLU A 145 -36.04 19.55 5.54
C GLU A 145 -35.20 18.33 5.96
N LYS A 146 -34.66 17.60 4.98
CA LYS A 146 -33.73 16.49 5.14
C LYS A 146 -32.61 16.62 4.14
N THR A 147 -31.38 16.50 4.62
CA THR A 147 -30.17 16.54 3.80
C THR A 147 -29.53 15.18 3.75
N ASP A 148 -29.22 14.67 2.56
CA ASP A 148 -28.30 13.53 2.41
C ASP A 148 -26.84 13.98 2.65
N ILE A 149 -26.23 13.48 3.73
CA ILE A 149 -24.83 13.81 4.09
C ILE A 149 -23.81 12.91 3.38
N VAL A 150 -24.25 11.81 2.75
CA VAL A 150 -23.36 10.80 2.14
C VAL A 150 -22.46 11.42 1.07
N PRO A 151 -22.93 12.28 0.14
CA PRO A 151 -22.08 12.88 -0.88
C PRO A 151 -20.97 13.78 -0.28
N TYR A 152 -21.29 14.48 0.82
CA TYR A 152 -20.36 15.35 1.53
C TYR A 152 -19.30 14.53 2.28
N ARG A 153 -19.70 13.49 3.01
CA ARG A 153 -18.82 12.52 3.70
C ARG A 153 -17.85 11.88 2.72
N ARG A 154 -18.36 11.36 1.59
CA ARG A 154 -17.56 10.75 0.51
C ARG A 154 -16.54 11.70 -0.07
N SER A 155 -16.94 12.94 -0.33
CA SER A 155 -16.03 13.96 -0.87
C SER A 155 -14.89 14.29 0.10
N CYS A 156 -15.19 14.55 1.37
CA CYS A 156 -14.19 14.82 2.40
C CYS A 156 -13.24 13.62 2.61
N PHE A 157 -13.77 12.40 2.64
CA PHE A 157 -12.97 11.21 2.80
C PHE A 157 -12.07 10.97 1.59
N ARG A 158 -12.61 11.07 0.37
CA ARG A 158 -11.86 10.96 -0.89
C ARG A 158 -10.71 11.96 -0.95
N TYR A 159 -10.91 13.18 -0.48
CA TYR A 159 -9.83 14.18 -0.42
C TYR A 159 -8.71 13.78 0.55
N SER A 160 -9.04 12.97 1.56
CA SER A 160 -8.10 12.52 2.59
C SER A 160 -7.36 11.23 2.23
N THR A 161 -7.80 10.45 1.24
CA THR A 161 -7.25 9.11 0.96
C THR A 161 -5.77 9.13 0.62
N ASP A 162 -5.31 10.08 -0.18
CA ASP A 162 -3.90 10.18 -0.58
C ASP A 162 -3.01 10.51 0.63
N LEU A 163 -3.49 11.35 1.54
CA LEU A 163 -2.78 11.71 2.75
C LEU A 163 -2.82 10.60 3.80
N LEU A 164 -3.94 9.89 3.94
CA LEU A 164 -4.04 8.67 4.74
C LEU A 164 -3.05 7.61 4.25
N ASN A 165 -2.89 7.46 2.93
CA ASN A 165 -1.91 6.55 2.35
C ASN A 165 -0.47 6.93 2.70
N ILE A 166 -0.15 8.23 2.67
CA ILE A 166 1.16 8.73 3.10
C ILE A 166 1.37 8.45 4.60
N LEU A 167 0.37 8.70 5.44
CA LEU A 167 0.43 8.41 6.88
C LEU A 167 0.67 6.93 7.17
N LEU A 168 -0.13 6.05 6.57
CA LEU A 168 0.00 4.60 6.72
C LEU A 168 1.38 4.12 6.24
N LYS A 169 1.86 4.59 5.08
CA LYS A 169 3.18 4.24 4.55
C LYS A 169 4.31 4.70 5.46
N ASN A 170 4.23 5.92 5.99
CA ASN A 170 5.23 6.45 6.92
C ASN A 170 5.24 5.67 8.23
N ARG A 171 4.08 5.27 8.76
CA ARG A 171 4.00 4.45 9.98
C ARG A 171 4.43 3.01 9.76
N ALA A 172 4.14 2.43 8.59
CA ALA A 172 4.59 1.10 8.22
C ALA A 172 6.12 0.99 8.08
N THR A 173 6.80 2.11 7.83
CA THR A 173 8.27 2.19 7.73
C THR A 173 8.93 2.67 9.02
N LYS A 174 8.26 3.56 9.76
CA LYS A 174 8.76 4.13 11.01
C LYS A 174 7.81 3.79 12.16
N ALA A 175 8.22 2.80 12.93
CA ALA A 175 7.49 2.36 14.10
C ALA A 175 7.53 3.40 15.24
N PRO A 176 6.58 3.36 16.18
CA PRO A 176 6.52 4.33 17.26
C PRO A 176 7.70 4.14 18.21
N LEU A 177 8.23 5.25 18.73
CA LEU A 177 9.27 5.23 19.76
C LEU A 177 8.63 4.78 21.07
N LEU A 178 9.21 3.74 21.67
CA LEU A 178 8.78 3.19 22.94
C LEU A 178 9.83 3.49 24.02
N GLU A 179 9.37 3.66 25.25
CA GLU A 179 10.25 3.80 26.42
C GLU A 179 11.03 2.50 26.64
N GLU A 180 12.30 2.60 27.03
CA GLU A 180 13.15 1.43 27.27
C GLU A 180 12.73 0.65 28.52
N LEU A 181 12.26 1.39 29.53
CA LEU A 181 11.67 0.87 30.76
C LEU A 181 10.17 1.17 30.74
N HIS A 182 9.35 0.15 30.96
CA HIS A 182 7.89 0.27 30.97
C HIS A 182 7.27 0.84 29.68
N PRO A 183 7.44 0.16 28.53
CA PRO A 183 6.92 0.63 27.25
C PRO A 183 5.38 0.75 27.21
N GLY A 184 4.64 0.13 28.13
CA GLY A 184 3.19 0.18 28.24
C GLY A 184 2.64 1.28 29.16
N ARG A 185 3.50 2.03 29.86
CA ARG A 185 3.07 2.99 30.89
C ARG A 185 2.06 4.02 30.39
N PHE A 186 2.19 4.50 29.15
CA PHE A 186 1.29 5.50 28.57
C PHE A 186 -0.16 5.02 28.37
N LEU A 187 -0.41 3.70 28.46
CA LEU A 187 -1.75 3.12 28.47
C LEU A 187 -2.46 3.30 29.81
N ILE A 188 -1.74 3.76 30.83
CA ILE A 188 -2.22 3.94 32.19
C ILE A 188 -2.26 5.44 32.49
N SER A 189 -3.37 5.91 33.04
CA SER A 189 -3.52 7.29 33.50
C SER A 189 -3.94 7.32 34.95
N GLU A 190 -3.20 8.08 35.76
CA GLU A 190 -3.56 8.39 37.14
C GLU A 190 -4.55 9.56 37.16
N VAL A 191 -5.69 9.37 37.82
CA VAL A 191 -6.71 10.42 38.00
C VAL A 191 -6.52 11.07 39.38
N VAL A 192 -6.93 12.34 39.52
CA VAL A 192 -6.75 13.26 40.69
C VAL A 192 -7.36 12.77 42.02
N LYS A 193 -7.73 11.49 42.16
CA LYS A 193 -8.24 10.86 43.39
C LYS A 193 -7.56 9.52 43.73
N GLY A 194 -6.43 9.20 43.10
CA GLY A 194 -5.75 7.90 43.28
C GLY A 194 -6.38 6.74 42.48
N ASN A 195 -7.42 7.01 41.69
CA ASN A 195 -7.98 6.03 40.75
C ASN A 195 -7.09 5.92 39.52
N VAL A 196 -6.70 4.69 39.19
CA VAL A 196 -5.91 4.36 38.00
C VAL A 196 -6.86 3.89 36.89
N THR A 197 -6.68 4.43 35.68
CA THR A 197 -7.43 4.00 34.49
C THR A 197 -6.50 3.30 33.52
N TYR A 198 -6.79 2.04 33.20
CA TYR A 198 -6.15 1.28 32.13
C TYR A 198 -6.94 1.45 30.82
N SER A 199 -6.26 1.81 29.74
CA SER A 199 -6.88 2.05 28.43
C SER A 199 -6.15 1.27 27.32
N PRO A 200 -6.47 -0.02 27.13
CA PRO A 200 -5.76 -0.87 26.16
C PRO A 200 -5.85 -0.36 24.72
N LEU A 201 -6.94 0.33 24.36
CA LEU A 201 -7.17 0.85 23.01
C LEU A 201 -6.26 2.04 22.64
N LYS A 202 -5.57 2.67 23.60
CA LYS A 202 -4.71 3.84 23.32
C LYS A 202 -3.53 3.55 22.38
N PHE A 203 -3.18 2.28 22.16
CA PHE A 203 -2.15 1.88 21.20
C PHE A 203 -2.70 1.38 19.85
N SER A 204 -3.99 1.58 19.59
CA SER A 204 -4.60 1.18 18.31
C SER A 204 -4.46 2.26 17.24
N TYR A 205 -4.62 1.87 15.98
CA TYR A 205 -4.69 2.79 14.85
C TYR A 205 -5.84 3.81 15.00
N GLU A 206 -7.00 3.37 15.50
CA GLU A 206 -8.16 4.22 15.73
C GLU A 206 -7.85 5.36 16.69
N PHE A 207 -7.13 5.06 17.77
CA PHE A 207 -6.73 6.08 18.72
C PHE A 207 -5.69 7.04 18.14
N GLU A 208 -4.75 6.52 17.33
CA GLU A 208 -3.77 7.36 16.62
C GLU A 208 -4.47 8.36 15.69
N ILE A 209 -5.44 7.91 14.90
CA ILE A 209 -6.22 8.76 13.99
C ILE A 209 -7.13 9.74 14.76
N ASP A 210 -7.82 9.29 15.81
CA ASP A 210 -8.66 10.15 16.66
C ASP A 210 -7.83 11.28 17.28
N SER A 211 -6.61 10.99 17.74
CA SER A 211 -5.67 11.99 18.28
C SER A 211 -5.27 13.02 17.22
N ILE A 212 -5.02 12.59 15.98
CA ILE A 212 -4.71 13.50 14.86
C ILE A 212 -5.92 14.38 14.54
N ILE A 213 -7.13 13.83 14.55
CA ILE A 213 -8.37 14.57 14.26
C ILE A 213 -8.68 15.60 15.35
N LYS A 214 -8.49 15.25 16.62
CA LYS A 214 -8.70 16.15 17.76
C LYS A 214 -7.89 17.45 17.64
N LYS A 215 -6.69 17.40 17.07
CA LYS A 215 -5.89 18.61 16.79
C LYS A 215 -6.55 19.54 15.77
N GLY A 216 -7.37 19.01 14.86
CA GLY A 216 -8.16 19.81 13.93
C GLY A 216 -9.28 20.62 14.58
N PHE A 217 -9.63 20.31 15.84
CA PHE A 217 -10.60 21.08 16.63
C PHE A 217 -9.97 22.21 17.43
N GLU A 218 -8.65 22.23 17.65
CA GLU A 218 -8.01 23.28 18.44
C GLU A 218 -8.23 24.68 17.81
N PRO A 219 -8.57 25.72 18.60
CA PRO A 219 -8.58 25.77 20.08
C PRO A 219 -9.92 25.36 20.75
N TYR A 220 -10.88 24.79 20.02
CA TYR A 220 -12.21 24.47 20.51
C TYR A 220 -12.32 23.06 21.12
N ASP A 221 -13.41 22.80 21.85
CA ASP A 221 -13.65 21.48 22.42
C ASP A 221 -13.90 20.44 21.31
N PRO A 222 -13.16 19.31 21.30
CA PRO A 222 -13.29 18.33 20.25
C PRO A 222 -14.68 17.67 20.27
N VAL A 223 -15.23 17.46 19.07
CA VAL A 223 -16.46 16.71 18.85
C VAL A 223 -16.11 15.32 18.27
N PRO A 224 -16.56 14.22 18.90
CA PRO A 224 -16.41 12.87 18.37
C PRO A 224 -16.92 12.75 16.92
N VAL A 225 -16.08 12.20 16.05
CA VAL A 225 -16.40 11.93 14.63
C VAL A 225 -16.14 10.45 14.30
N PRO A 226 -16.90 9.52 14.91
CA PRO A 226 -16.66 8.07 14.77
C PRO A 226 -16.78 7.60 13.31
N ASP A 227 -17.62 8.25 12.52
CA ASP A 227 -17.81 7.98 11.09
C ASP A 227 -16.50 8.03 10.29
N PHE A 228 -15.64 9.02 10.55
CA PHE A 228 -14.36 9.11 9.85
C PHE A 228 -13.39 8.00 10.26
N ILE A 229 -13.38 7.66 11.55
CA ILE A 229 -12.53 6.57 12.06
C ILE A 229 -12.95 5.25 11.40
N GLN A 230 -14.26 5.00 11.31
CA GLN A 230 -14.79 3.82 10.64
C GLN A 230 -14.44 3.79 9.15
N ASP A 231 -14.55 4.91 8.44
CA ASP A 231 -14.16 5.00 7.02
C ASP A 231 -12.66 4.76 6.84
N ALA A 232 -11.82 5.35 7.69
CA ALA A 232 -10.36 5.17 7.65
C ALA A 232 -9.95 3.72 7.94
N VAL A 233 -10.58 3.07 8.92
CA VAL A 233 -10.36 1.65 9.23
C VAL A 233 -10.82 0.77 8.08
N SER A 234 -12.02 0.99 7.55
CA SER A 234 -12.56 0.22 6.43
C SER A 234 -11.65 0.32 5.21
N TYR A 235 -11.25 1.54 4.85
CA TYR A 235 -10.29 1.78 3.77
C TYR A 235 -8.94 1.10 4.01
N GLY A 236 -8.40 1.18 5.22
CA GLY A 236 -7.14 0.53 5.57
C GLY A 236 -7.19 -1.00 5.50
N LYS A 237 -8.33 -1.61 5.87
CA LYS A 237 -8.56 -3.05 5.74
C LYS A 237 -8.73 -3.47 4.28
N ASP A 238 -9.57 -2.77 3.53
CA ASP A 238 -9.86 -3.08 2.13
C ASP A 238 -8.61 -2.91 1.24
N THR A 239 -7.68 -2.04 1.63
CA THR A 239 -6.38 -1.88 0.96
C THR A 239 -5.27 -2.78 1.51
N GLY A 240 -5.57 -3.68 2.46
CA GLY A 240 -4.61 -4.61 3.07
C GLY A 240 -3.53 -3.95 3.94
N LYS A 241 -3.71 -2.69 4.34
CA LYS A 241 -2.74 -1.90 5.14
C LYS A 241 -2.96 -2.00 6.64
N LEU A 242 -4.14 -2.45 7.06
CA LEU A 242 -4.48 -2.65 8.47
C LEU A 242 -4.81 -4.12 8.72
N TRP A 243 -4.33 -4.63 9.84
CA TRP A 243 -4.72 -5.92 10.37
C TRP A 243 -5.63 -5.74 11.58
N GLN A 244 -6.73 -6.49 11.59
CA GLN A 244 -7.73 -6.43 12.66
C GLN A 244 -7.35 -7.38 13.80
N VAL A 245 -7.15 -6.82 15.00
CA VAL A 245 -7.03 -7.62 16.23
C VAL A 245 -8.42 -7.80 16.83
N THR A 246 -9.09 -6.71 17.16
CA THR A 246 -10.49 -6.67 17.60
C THR A 246 -11.25 -5.67 16.73
N ASN A 247 -12.58 -5.57 16.88
CA ASN A 247 -13.39 -4.64 16.07
C ASN A 247 -12.98 -3.17 16.21
N ASP A 248 -12.31 -2.83 17.31
CA ASP A 248 -11.91 -1.52 17.79
C ASP A 248 -10.39 -1.42 18.05
N TYR A 249 -9.63 -2.41 17.56
CA TYR A 249 -8.17 -2.41 17.67
C TYR A 249 -7.55 -2.94 16.39
N HIS A 250 -7.03 -2.03 15.58
CA HIS A 250 -6.28 -2.35 14.36
C HIS A 250 -4.81 -1.97 14.49
N ILE A 251 -3.95 -2.77 13.84
CA ILE A 251 -2.52 -2.51 13.72
C ILE A 251 -2.17 -2.23 12.26
N ILE A 252 -1.18 -1.38 12.04
CA ILE A 252 -0.69 -1.08 10.70
C ILE A 252 0.21 -2.22 10.25
N VAL A 253 -0.04 -2.78 9.06
CA VAL A 253 0.82 -3.81 8.48
C VAL A 253 2.15 -3.16 8.08
N PRO A 254 3.28 -3.57 8.69
CA PRO A 254 4.58 -2.95 8.45
C PRO A 254 5.16 -3.38 7.11
N GLY A 255 6.04 -2.54 6.55
CA GLY A 255 6.75 -2.87 5.32
C GLY A 255 7.95 -3.84 5.51
N ALA A 256 8.37 -4.07 6.76
CA ALA A 256 9.59 -4.82 7.09
C ALA A 256 9.29 -6.26 7.58
N SER A 257 8.76 -6.41 8.80
CA SER A 257 8.37 -7.71 9.38
C SER A 257 7.10 -7.55 10.21
N PHE A 258 6.09 -8.37 9.91
CA PHE A 258 4.83 -8.39 10.65
C PHE A 258 5.00 -8.99 12.05
N VAL A 259 5.86 -9.99 12.19
CA VAL A 259 6.18 -10.64 13.47
C VAL A 259 6.74 -9.62 14.46
N SER A 260 7.69 -8.79 14.05
CA SER A 260 8.26 -7.75 14.92
C SER A 260 7.23 -6.70 15.38
N GLU A 261 6.20 -6.43 14.56
CA GLU A 261 5.12 -5.52 14.96
C GLU A 261 4.16 -6.19 15.95
N LEU A 262 3.86 -7.48 15.78
CA LEU A 262 3.11 -8.25 16.76
C LEU A 262 3.84 -8.30 18.12
N GLU A 263 5.14 -8.58 18.12
CA GLU A 263 5.97 -8.56 19.35
C GLU A 263 5.92 -7.20 20.05
N ARG A 264 5.98 -6.11 19.28
CA ARG A 264 5.86 -4.74 19.80
C ARG A 264 4.53 -4.50 20.49
N HIS A 265 3.42 -4.84 19.82
CA HIS A 265 2.08 -4.68 20.39
C HIS A 265 1.89 -5.56 21.63
N ILE A 266 2.43 -6.79 21.64
CA ILE A 266 2.43 -7.66 22.82
C ILE A 266 3.21 -7.03 23.96
N ALA A 267 4.44 -6.54 23.71
CA ALA A 267 5.29 -5.94 24.73
C ALA A 267 4.61 -4.75 25.43
N VAL A 268 3.99 -3.85 24.65
CA VAL A 268 3.28 -2.67 25.17
C VAL A 268 2.04 -3.08 25.97
N GLN A 269 1.21 -3.98 25.45
CA GLN A 269 -0.02 -4.41 26.13
C GLN A 269 0.28 -5.21 27.41
N LEU A 270 1.28 -6.08 27.36
CA LEU A 270 1.69 -6.93 28.47
C LEU A 270 2.28 -6.09 29.60
N ASP A 271 3.17 -5.15 29.30
CA ASP A 271 3.73 -4.26 30.32
C ASP A 271 2.64 -3.41 30.96
N ALA A 272 1.73 -2.83 30.17
CA ALA A 272 0.63 -2.02 30.69
C ALA A 272 -0.31 -2.80 31.63
N ILE A 273 -0.75 -3.99 31.23
CA ILE A 273 -1.64 -4.80 32.08
C ILE A 273 -0.91 -5.28 33.33
N CYS A 274 0.39 -5.59 33.24
CA CYS A 274 1.21 -5.95 34.41
C CYS A 274 1.38 -4.79 35.39
N ILE A 275 1.66 -3.58 34.91
CA ILE A 275 1.75 -2.39 35.78
C ILE A 275 0.40 -2.18 36.49
N PHE A 276 -0.71 -2.21 35.75
CA PHE A 276 -2.05 -2.08 36.32
C PHE A 276 -2.34 -3.19 37.35
N ALA A 277 -1.97 -4.43 37.05
CA ALA A 277 -2.22 -5.56 37.94
C ALA A 277 -1.38 -5.52 39.21
N PHE A 278 -0.07 -5.34 39.08
CA PHE A 278 0.88 -5.46 40.19
C PHE A 278 0.88 -4.23 41.08
N GLN A 279 0.62 -3.04 40.53
CA GLN A 279 0.59 -1.81 41.31
C GLN A 279 -0.81 -1.51 41.87
N PHE A 280 -1.87 -1.71 41.08
CA PHE A 280 -3.23 -1.30 41.45
C PHE A 280 -4.11 -2.46 41.90
N LEU A 281 -4.35 -3.47 41.05
CA LEU A 281 -5.24 -4.59 41.41
C LEU A 281 -4.72 -5.40 42.61
N LYS A 282 -3.40 -5.53 42.75
CA LYS A 282 -2.77 -6.18 43.90
C LYS A 282 -3.09 -5.48 45.22
N GLN A 283 -3.17 -4.14 45.24
CA GLN A 283 -3.56 -3.41 46.44
C GLN A 283 -5.02 -3.70 46.81
N ILE A 284 -5.93 -3.64 45.84
CA ILE A 284 -7.35 -3.95 46.03
C ILE A 284 -7.53 -5.41 46.49
N ALA A 285 -6.78 -6.35 45.92
CA ALA A 285 -6.82 -7.76 46.30
C ALA A 285 -6.35 -7.99 47.75
N LYS A 286 -5.35 -7.23 48.23
CA LYS A 286 -4.92 -7.28 49.63
C LYS A 286 -5.99 -6.78 50.59
N GLU A 287 -6.65 -5.68 50.24
CA GLU A 287 -7.73 -5.10 51.06
C GLU A 287 -8.95 -6.05 51.15
N ASN A 288 -9.19 -6.87 50.13
CA ASN A 288 -10.34 -7.76 50.03
C ASN A 288 -10.01 -9.26 50.22
N ASN A 289 -8.76 -9.60 50.57
CA ASN A 289 -8.28 -10.97 50.79
C ASN A 289 -8.47 -11.94 49.60
N PHE A 290 -8.17 -11.49 48.37
CA PHE A 290 -8.25 -12.34 47.17
C PHE A 290 -6.97 -13.18 46.97
N HIS A 291 -6.78 -14.20 47.81
CA HIS A 291 -5.55 -15.01 47.88
C HIS A 291 -5.11 -15.63 46.55
N LEU A 292 -6.05 -16.18 45.76
CA LEU A 292 -5.71 -16.80 44.46
C LEU A 292 -5.04 -15.83 43.48
N PHE A 293 -5.51 -14.57 43.45
CA PHE A 293 -4.91 -13.54 42.61
C PHE A 293 -3.55 -13.11 43.17
N LEU A 294 -3.45 -12.94 44.49
CA LEU A 294 -2.22 -12.50 45.16
C LEU A 294 -1.06 -13.47 44.92
N ASP A 295 -1.29 -14.78 45.07
CA ASP A 295 -0.27 -15.81 44.87
C ASP A 295 0.25 -15.83 43.41
N GLN A 296 -0.66 -15.67 42.45
CA GLN A 296 -0.32 -15.60 41.02
C GLN A 296 0.43 -14.30 40.67
N ALA A 297 -0.02 -13.17 41.22
CA ALA A 297 0.60 -11.87 41.01
C ALA A 297 2.04 -11.82 41.54
N GLU A 298 2.29 -12.31 42.75
CA GLU A 298 3.64 -12.35 43.33
C GLU A 298 4.58 -13.27 42.54
N THR A 299 4.07 -14.41 42.07
CA THR A 299 4.84 -15.34 41.24
C THR A 299 5.21 -14.73 39.89
N LEU A 300 4.31 -13.99 39.26
CA LEU A 300 4.52 -13.40 37.94
C LEU A 300 5.34 -12.10 37.98
N GLU A 301 5.16 -11.27 39.00
CA GLU A 301 5.86 -9.99 39.14
C GLU A 301 7.39 -10.15 39.16
N SER A 302 7.89 -11.26 39.73
CA SER A 302 9.32 -11.58 39.75
C SER A 302 9.87 -12.17 38.43
N LYS A 303 8.99 -12.62 37.53
CA LYS A 303 9.36 -13.34 36.30
C LYS A 303 9.15 -12.52 35.03
N VAL A 304 8.15 -11.65 35.00
CA VAL A 304 7.84 -10.84 33.82
C VAL A 304 8.91 -9.76 33.64
N PRO A 305 9.57 -9.68 32.47
CA PRO A 305 10.55 -8.64 32.20
C PRO A 305 9.93 -7.24 32.16
N GLN A 306 10.67 -6.22 32.61
CA GLN A 306 10.22 -4.81 32.55
C GLN A 306 10.93 -3.99 31.46
N LYS A 307 12.04 -4.52 30.93
CA LYS A 307 12.83 -3.86 29.88
C LYS A 307 12.28 -4.21 28.50
N LEU A 308 12.22 -3.22 27.62
CA LEU A 308 11.69 -3.37 26.25
C LEU A 308 12.38 -4.51 25.47
N SER A 309 13.71 -4.61 25.51
CA SER A 309 14.44 -5.63 24.76
C SER A 309 14.06 -7.06 25.15
N ALA A 310 13.90 -7.32 26.46
CA ALA A 310 13.49 -8.62 26.97
C ALA A 310 11.99 -8.89 26.75
N LEU A 311 11.15 -7.85 26.83
CA LEU A 311 9.72 -7.95 26.52
C LEU A 311 9.48 -8.30 25.05
N LEU A 312 10.25 -7.74 24.13
CA LEU A 312 10.16 -8.07 22.70
C LEU A 312 10.52 -9.53 22.43
N SER A 313 11.58 -10.05 23.05
CA SER A 313 12.04 -11.43 22.81
C SER A 313 11.21 -12.50 23.53
N GLU A 314 10.80 -12.24 24.77
CA GLU A 314 10.23 -13.27 25.65
C GLU A 314 8.86 -12.92 26.23
N GLY A 315 8.38 -11.68 26.07
CA GLY A 315 7.12 -11.23 26.67
C GLY A 315 5.93 -12.09 26.27
N TRP A 316 5.87 -12.53 25.01
CA TRP A 316 4.79 -13.37 24.50
C TRP A 316 4.59 -14.67 25.31
N LYS A 317 5.66 -15.23 25.92
CA LYS A 317 5.62 -16.45 26.74
C LYS A 317 4.78 -16.28 28.01
N PHE A 318 4.59 -15.05 28.48
CA PHE A 318 3.85 -14.72 29.70
C PHE A 318 2.39 -14.34 29.46
N THR A 319 1.98 -14.18 28.20
CA THR A 319 0.63 -13.73 27.82
C THR A 319 -0.47 -14.60 28.40
N ASP A 320 -0.34 -15.92 28.29
CA ASP A 320 -1.33 -16.89 28.79
C ASP A 320 -1.44 -16.85 30.34
N SER A 321 -0.30 -16.80 31.03
CA SER A 321 -0.24 -16.75 32.50
C SER A 321 -0.80 -15.45 33.08
N VAL A 322 -0.46 -14.31 32.47
CA VAL A 322 -0.99 -13.00 32.89
C VAL A 322 -2.49 -12.91 32.58
N SER A 323 -2.92 -13.42 31.43
CA SER A 323 -4.35 -13.45 31.08
C SER A 323 -5.17 -14.27 32.06
N ALA A 324 -4.66 -15.44 32.47
CA ALA A 324 -5.30 -16.27 33.50
C ALA A 324 -5.37 -15.55 34.85
N MET A 325 -4.29 -14.91 35.28
CA MET A 325 -4.25 -14.13 36.53
C MET A 325 -5.31 -13.04 36.56
N ILE A 326 -5.41 -12.24 35.50
CA ILE A 326 -6.41 -11.18 35.42
C ILE A 326 -7.83 -11.75 35.33
N GLY A 327 -8.02 -12.86 34.60
CA GLY A 327 -9.31 -13.54 34.50
C GLY A 327 -9.83 -14.09 35.83
N HIS A 328 -8.95 -14.40 36.79
CA HIS A 328 -9.34 -14.84 38.14
C HIS A 328 -9.66 -13.69 39.10
N PHE A 329 -9.44 -12.42 38.72
CA PHE A 329 -9.73 -11.30 39.59
C PHE A 329 -11.25 -11.10 39.73
N PRO A 330 -11.82 -11.18 40.95
CA PRO A 330 -13.27 -11.16 41.15
C PRO A 330 -13.82 -9.73 41.20
N PHE A 331 -13.85 -9.05 40.05
CA PHE A 331 -14.35 -7.68 39.91
C PHE A 331 -15.79 -7.51 40.39
N ASP A 332 -16.61 -8.55 40.22
CA ASP A 332 -18.02 -8.64 40.63
C ASP A 332 -18.22 -8.57 42.16
N ARG A 333 -17.18 -8.89 42.94
CA ARG A 333 -17.22 -8.79 44.41
C ARG A 333 -16.92 -7.38 44.93
N LEU A 334 -16.48 -6.47 44.07
CA LEU A 334 -16.21 -5.09 44.44
C LEU A 334 -17.49 -4.25 44.33
N ASN A 335 -17.97 -3.74 45.47
CA ASN A 335 -19.14 -2.86 45.54
C ASN A 335 -18.81 -1.41 45.11
N LEU A 336 -18.06 -1.24 44.01
CA LEU A 336 -17.62 0.05 43.49
C LEU A 336 -18.15 0.26 42.06
N PRO A 337 -18.71 1.44 41.73
CA PRO A 337 -19.14 1.76 40.36
C PRO A 337 -18.01 1.59 39.33
N GLU A 338 -16.78 1.93 39.71
CA GLU A 338 -15.57 1.87 38.89
C GLU A 338 -15.11 0.44 38.60
N ALA A 339 -15.51 -0.55 39.42
CA ALA A 339 -15.10 -1.94 39.26
C ALA A 339 -15.53 -2.53 37.91
N LYS A 340 -16.69 -2.09 37.39
CA LYS A 340 -17.16 -2.49 36.04
C LYS A 340 -16.23 -1.98 34.95
N VAL A 341 -15.79 -0.72 35.05
CA VAL A 341 -14.88 -0.10 34.07
C VAL A 341 -13.52 -0.79 34.12
N TRP A 342 -13.01 -1.11 35.32
CA TRP A 342 -11.78 -1.88 35.47
C TRP A 342 -11.92 -3.26 34.84
N ALA A 343 -13.00 -3.99 35.12
CA ALA A 343 -13.28 -5.29 34.53
C ALA A 343 -13.30 -5.23 33.00
N GLU A 344 -14.07 -4.31 32.43
CA GLU A 344 -14.17 -4.12 30.97
C GLU A 344 -12.80 -3.83 30.34
N SER A 345 -12.04 -2.91 30.92
CA SER A 345 -10.70 -2.57 30.42
C SER A 345 -9.71 -3.74 30.52
N SER A 346 -9.73 -4.48 31.63
CA SER A 346 -8.87 -5.64 31.86
C SER A 346 -9.21 -6.79 30.91
N LEU A 347 -10.49 -7.12 30.77
CA LEU A 347 -10.96 -8.15 29.83
C LEU A 347 -10.61 -7.79 28.39
N LYS A 348 -10.73 -6.50 28.03
CA LYS A 348 -10.34 -6.03 26.69
C LYS A 348 -8.84 -6.17 26.43
N GLY A 349 -8.01 -5.83 27.42
CA GLY A 349 -6.55 -6.02 27.34
C GLY A 349 -6.17 -7.50 27.15
N ILE A 350 -6.80 -8.40 27.89
CA ILE A 350 -6.62 -9.86 27.73
C ILE A 350 -7.03 -10.32 26.34
N GLU A 351 -8.20 -9.88 25.84
CA GLU A 351 -8.68 -10.25 24.50
C GLU A 351 -7.65 -9.87 23.42
N ILE A 352 -7.12 -8.66 23.49
CA ILE A 352 -6.10 -8.15 22.57
C ILE A 352 -4.82 -9.00 22.67
N LEU A 353 -4.31 -9.25 23.88
CA LEU A 353 -3.12 -10.07 24.11
C LEU A 353 -3.27 -11.49 23.57
N ALA A 354 -4.41 -12.13 23.81
CA ALA A 354 -4.69 -13.48 23.33
C ALA A 354 -4.66 -13.56 21.80
N LYS A 355 -5.30 -12.60 21.12
CA LYS A 355 -5.31 -12.54 19.65
C LYS A 355 -3.96 -12.22 19.04
N LEU A 356 -3.20 -11.30 19.65
CA LEU A 356 -1.83 -11.00 19.22
C LEU A 356 -0.90 -12.21 19.40
N SER A 357 -0.97 -12.89 20.55
CA SER A 357 -0.16 -14.09 20.84
C SER A 357 -0.49 -15.23 19.89
N ALA A 358 -1.78 -15.47 19.60
CA ALA A 358 -2.20 -16.46 18.61
C ALA A 358 -1.69 -16.13 17.20
N ALA A 359 -1.78 -14.86 16.78
CA ALA A 359 -1.26 -14.40 15.50
C ALA A 359 0.27 -14.54 15.42
N LEU A 360 1.00 -14.23 16.48
CA LEU A 360 2.45 -14.40 16.54
C LEU A 360 2.84 -15.88 16.38
N LYS A 361 2.20 -16.78 17.13
CA LYS A 361 2.44 -18.24 17.06
C LYS A 361 2.15 -18.82 15.66
N LYS A 362 1.20 -18.24 14.93
CA LYS A 362 0.86 -18.64 13.55
C LYS A 362 1.85 -18.06 12.53
N ASN A 363 2.07 -16.75 12.57
CA ASN A 363 2.84 -16.05 11.55
C ASN A 363 4.35 -16.23 11.69
N GLY A 364 4.88 -16.36 12.91
CA GLY A 364 6.30 -16.67 13.13
C GLY A 364 6.69 -18.02 12.51
N LYS A 365 5.83 -19.04 12.63
CA LYS A 365 6.03 -20.33 11.96
C LYS A 365 6.05 -20.19 10.45
N ASN A 366 5.08 -19.47 9.88
CA ASN A 366 4.99 -19.29 8.43
C ASN A 366 6.20 -18.54 7.85
N GLU A 367 6.69 -17.50 8.55
CA GLU A 367 7.86 -16.71 8.08
C GLU A 367 9.16 -17.53 8.17
N LEU A 368 9.35 -18.28 9.26
CA LEU A 368 10.45 -19.23 9.39
C LEU A 368 10.41 -20.30 8.30
N ASP A 369 9.24 -20.91 8.08
CA ASP A 369 9.03 -21.97 7.08
C ASP A 369 9.34 -21.46 5.67
N ALA A 370 8.84 -20.27 5.31
CA ALA A 370 9.11 -19.66 4.01
C ALA A 370 10.61 -19.41 3.77
N VAL A 371 11.30 -18.80 4.74
CA VAL A 371 12.74 -18.52 4.62
C VAL A 371 13.56 -19.80 4.53
N VAL A 372 13.21 -20.83 5.32
CA VAL A 372 13.91 -22.12 5.28
C VAL A 372 13.67 -22.84 3.95
N VAL A 373 12.44 -22.85 3.43
CA VAL A 373 12.11 -23.48 2.14
C VAL A 373 12.82 -22.79 0.98
N ASP A 374 12.79 -21.45 0.94
CA ASP A 374 13.47 -20.66 -0.08
C ASP A 374 14.98 -20.93 -0.05
N TYR A 375 15.59 -20.89 1.12
CA TYR A 375 17.01 -21.17 1.27
C TYR A 375 17.35 -22.59 0.81
N LEU A 376 16.62 -23.61 1.28
CA LEU A 376 16.85 -25.00 0.89
C LEU A 376 16.74 -25.18 -0.62
N SER A 377 15.76 -24.57 -1.28
CA SER A 377 15.62 -24.65 -2.73
C SER A 377 16.84 -24.09 -3.47
N SER A 378 17.37 -22.95 -3.01
CA SER A 378 18.55 -22.31 -3.61
C SER A 378 19.84 -23.13 -3.39
N VAL A 379 20.00 -23.70 -2.18
CA VAL A 379 21.16 -24.50 -1.82
C VAL A 379 21.14 -25.85 -2.53
N GLU A 380 19.97 -26.46 -2.72
CA GLU A 380 19.82 -27.69 -3.49
C GLU A 380 20.29 -27.54 -4.93
N ILE A 381 19.96 -26.42 -5.58
CA ILE A 381 20.44 -26.12 -6.93
C ILE A 381 21.96 -26.02 -6.92
N ARG A 382 22.53 -25.24 -5.99
CA ARG A 382 23.98 -25.04 -5.85
C ARG A 382 24.74 -26.36 -5.63
N ILE A 383 24.25 -27.23 -4.75
CA ILE A 383 24.84 -28.55 -4.50
C ILE A 383 24.82 -29.38 -5.78
N ARG A 384 23.66 -29.52 -6.43
CA ARG A 384 23.52 -30.34 -7.65
C ARG A 384 24.39 -29.84 -8.79
N GLU A 385 24.50 -28.53 -8.98
CA GLU A 385 25.36 -27.96 -10.02
C GLU A 385 26.84 -28.21 -9.75
N ASN A 386 27.32 -27.96 -8.53
CA ASN A 386 28.71 -28.23 -8.15
C ASN A 386 29.04 -29.71 -8.26
N THR A 387 28.17 -30.59 -7.79
CA THR A 387 28.44 -32.03 -7.86
C THR A 387 28.38 -32.56 -9.29
N SER A 388 27.46 -32.10 -10.15
CA SER A 388 27.32 -32.64 -11.52
C SER A 388 28.23 -32.01 -12.57
N LYS A 389 28.59 -30.72 -12.42
CA LYS A 389 29.39 -29.97 -13.42
C LYS A 389 30.86 -29.88 -13.03
N THR A 390 31.15 -29.61 -11.76
CA THR A 390 32.53 -29.41 -11.28
C THR A 390 33.08 -30.61 -10.52
N LEU A 391 32.25 -31.62 -10.22
CA LEU A 391 32.64 -32.84 -9.48
C LEU A 391 33.29 -32.52 -8.12
N THR A 392 32.75 -31.51 -7.41
CA THR A 392 33.26 -31.06 -6.11
C THR A 392 32.17 -31.04 -5.03
N MET A 393 32.60 -31.05 -3.76
CA MET A 393 31.71 -30.85 -2.60
C MET A 393 31.38 -29.36 -2.42
N THR A 394 30.20 -29.07 -1.87
CA THR A 394 29.80 -27.70 -1.51
C THR A 394 30.04 -27.46 -0.02
N GLU A 395 30.83 -26.44 0.30
CA GLU A 395 31.05 -25.98 1.68
C GLU A 395 29.95 -25.00 2.09
N ILE A 396 29.26 -25.27 3.20
CA ILE A 396 28.18 -24.45 3.74
C ILE A 396 28.51 -24.12 5.19
N ASN A 397 28.73 -22.83 5.46
CA ASN A 397 28.82 -22.31 6.82
C ASN A 397 27.44 -21.77 7.24
N LEU A 398 26.72 -22.56 8.04
CA LEU A 398 25.36 -22.23 8.48
C LEU A 398 25.33 -20.98 9.37
N ASP A 399 26.40 -20.69 10.11
CA ASP A 399 26.46 -19.50 10.95
C ASP A 399 26.48 -18.22 10.12
N THR A 400 27.26 -18.21 9.03
CA THR A 400 27.33 -17.07 8.11
C THR A 400 26.09 -16.96 7.22
N GLU A 401 25.58 -18.08 6.73
CA GLU A 401 24.43 -18.11 5.80
C GLU A 401 23.13 -17.71 6.52
N VAL A 402 22.90 -18.23 7.73
CA VAL A 402 21.70 -17.86 8.53
C VAL A 402 21.82 -16.47 9.14
N ALA A 403 23.04 -15.96 9.36
CA ALA A 403 23.22 -14.56 9.78
C ALA A 403 22.64 -13.57 8.75
N ALA A 404 22.70 -13.91 7.46
CA ALA A 404 22.16 -13.11 6.36
C ALA A 404 20.61 -13.01 6.35
N PHE A 405 19.90 -13.86 7.10
CA PHE A 405 18.45 -13.77 7.24
C PHE A 405 18.08 -12.59 8.16
N THR A 406 17.92 -11.41 7.57
CA THR A 406 17.61 -10.17 8.31
C THR A 406 16.20 -10.14 8.90
N LYS A 407 15.30 -11.00 8.40
CA LYS A 407 13.89 -11.07 8.81
C LYS A 407 13.65 -11.95 10.05
N LEU A 408 14.58 -12.83 10.39
CA LEU A 408 14.41 -13.77 11.51
C LEU A 408 15.01 -13.24 12.81
N SER A 409 14.34 -13.52 13.93
CA SER A 409 14.86 -13.27 15.28
C SER A 409 16.02 -14.20 15.65
N VAL A 410 16.68 -13.95 16.78
CA VAL A 410 17.85 -14.73 17.23
C VAL A 410 17.51 -16.20 17.51
N ASP A 411 16.34 -16.48 18.07
CA ASP A 411 15.91 -17.84 18.38
C ASP A 411 15.41 -18.57 17.13
N GLU A 412 14.69 -17.89 16.23
CA GLU A 412 14.31 -18.44 14.93
C GLU A 412 15.53 -18.77 14.07
N LYS A 413 16.62 -17.99 14.17
CA LYS A 413 17.88 -18.32 13.50
C LYS A 413 18.50 -19.62 14.03
N LYS A 414 18.39 -19.92 15.33
CA LYS A 414 18.85 -21.21 15.88
C LYS A 414 17.99 -22.37 15.37
N GLU A 415 16.67 -22.18 15.36
CA GLU A 415 15.75 -23.19 14.82
C GLU A 415 15.95 -23.42 13.32
N ALA A 416 16.15 -22.34 12.54
CA ALA A 416 16.46 -22.39 11.12
C ALA A 416 17.73 -23.21 10.85
N LYS A 417 18.80 -23.02 11.64
CA LYS A 417 20.05 -23.80 11.51
C LYS A 417 19.80 -25.30 11.66
N GLU A 418 19.07 -25.71 12.69
CA GLU A 418 18.79 -27.14 12.93
C GLU A 418 17.84 -27.74 11.89
N ARG A 419 16.84 -26.98 11.42
CA ARG A 419 15.93 -27.42 10.35
C ARG A 419 16.65 -27.57 9.01
N ILE A 420 17.47 -26.59 8.63
CA ILE A 420 18.28 -26.64 7.39
C ILE A 420 19.25 -27.81 7.46
N ARG A 421 19.97 -27.96 8.57
CA ARG A 421 20.90 -29.08 8.80
C ARG A 421 20.20 -30.43 8.66
N SER A 422 19.09 -30.62 9.35
CA SER A 422 18.32 -31.87 9.31
C SER A 422 17.80 -32.19 7.90
N ALA A 423 17.33 -31.17 7.17
CA ALA A 423 16.86 -31.33 5.79
C ALA A 423 17.99 -31.70 4.82
N LEU A 424 19.17 -31.09 4.96
CA LEU A 424 20.35 -31.42 4.14
C LEU A 424 20.85 -32.84 4.42
N ILE A 425 20.97 -33.23 5.70
CA ILE A 425 21.37 -34.59 6.07
C ILE A 425 20.38 -35.61 5.51
N ALA A 426 19.07 -35.35 5.56
CA ALA A 426 18.06 -36.26 5.03
C ALA A 426 18.15 -36.43 3.50
N ARG A 427 18.55 -35.39 2.75
CA ARG A 427 18.51 -35.39 1.28
C ARG A 427 19.85 -35.71 0.61
N PHE A 428 20.98 -35.41 1.25
CA PHE A 428 22.31 -35.45 0.65
C PHE A 428 23.35 -36.22 1.47
N GLY A 429 24.52 -36.48 0.88
CA GLY A 429 25.71 -36.87 1.63
C GLY A 429 26.29 -35.66 2.34
N VAL A 430 26.40 -35.71 3.67
CA VAL A 430 26.85 -34.59 4.51
C VAL A 430 27.96 -35.04 5.45
N PHE A 431 29.00 -34.22 5.58
CA PHE A 431 30.05 -34.33 6.59
C PHE A 431 30.14 -33.04 7.39
N GLU A 432 30.27 -33.14 8.71
CA GLU A 432 30.34 -31.99 9.60
C GLU A 432 31.74 -31.82 10.16
N GLU A 433 32.33 -30.65 9.94
CA GLU A 433 33.64 -30.29 10.49
C GLU A 433 33.48 -29.17 11.52
N ILE A 434 34.05 -29.36 12.71
CA ILE A 434 34.12 -28.34 13.75
C ILE A 434 35.50 -27.70 13.66
N ARG A 435 35.60 -26.47 13.16
CA ARG A 435 36.89 -25.75 13.05
C ARG A 435 37.27 -24.99 14.32
N ASP A 436 36.29 -24.43 15.03
CA ASP A 436 36.45 -23.71 16.30
C ASP A 436 35.28 -24.03 17.25
N ALA A 437 35.42 -23.73 18.55
CA ALA A 437 34.53 -24.15 19.65
C ALA A 437 33.02 -23.85 19.49
N ASN A 438 32.59 -23.19 18.41
CA ASN A 438 31.18 -23.01 18.07
C ASN A 438 30.86 -22.90 16.56
N GLN A 439 31.83 -23.11 15.65
CA GLN A 439 31.57 -23.01 14.20
C GLN A 439 31.48 -24.39 13.56
N LYS A 440 30.30 -24.71 13.02
CA LYS A 440 30.04 -25.94 12.27
C LYS A 440 30.01 -25.66 10.77
N ILE A 441 30.91 -26.29 10.04
CA ILE A 441 30.95 -26.22 8.58
C ILE A 441 30.44 -27.54 8.03
N LEU A 442 29.43 -27.46 7.16
CA LEU A 442 28.87 -28.62 6.48
C LEU A 442 29.49 -28.75 5.09
N PHE A 443 30.04 -29.92 4.80
CA PHE A 443 30.40 -30.31 3.44
C PHE A 443 29.28 -31.18 2.89
N VAL A 444 28.72 -30.80 1.75
CA VAL A 444 27.52 -31.44 1.19
C VAL A 444 27.74 -31.85 -0.26
N LEU A 445 27.26 -33.03 -0.62
CA LEU A 445 27.41 -33.63 -1.95
C LEU A 445 26.13 -34.37 -2.37
N ASP A 446 25.83 -34.35 -3.67
CA ASP A 446 24.80 -35.19 -4.25
C ASP A 446 25.27 -36.64 -4.39
N GLN A 447 24.78 -37.53 -3.53
CA GLN A 447 25.17 -38.93 -3.43
C GLN A 447 24.96 -39.74 -4.72
N ARG A 448 24.18 -39.22 -5.68
CA ARG A 448 23.97 -39.86 -7.00
C ARG A 448 25.22 -39.84 -7.88
N TYR A 449 26.15 -38.93 -7.61
CA TYR A 449 27.42 -38.72 -8.34
C TYR A 449 28.65 -39.04 -7.48
N PHE A 450 28.46 -39.75 -6.36
CA PHE A 450 29.49 -39.94 -5.33
C PHE A 450 30.80 -40.51 -5.89
N SER A 451 30.73 -41.56 -6.70
CA SER A 451 31.88 -42.23 -7.31
C SER A 451 32.59 -41.37 -8.35
N GLU A 452 31.87 -40.57 -9.15
CA GLU A 452 32.49 -39.63 -10.10
C GLU A 452 33.30 -38.56 -9.38
N VAL A 453 32.77 -38.01 -8.29
CA VAL A 453 33.45 -37.01 -7.45
C VAL A 453 34.67 -37.61 -6.75
N PHE A 454 34.52 -38.81 -6.18
CA PHE A 454 35.59 -39.51 -5.49
C PHE A 454 36.77 -39.83 -6.43
N ASN A 455 36.48 -40.36 -7.62
CA ASN A 455 37.51 -40.69 -8.61
C ASN A 455 38.21 -39.43 -9.12
N HIS A 456 37.45 -38.35 -9.37
CA HIS A 456 38.02 -37.08 -9.82
C HIS A 456 38.99 -36.49 -8.78
N LEU A 457 38.62 -36.50 -7.50
CA LEU A 457 39.47 -36.00 -6.42
C LEU A 457 40.70 -36.89 -6.18
N GLN A 458 40.59 -38.21 -6.35
CA GLN A 458 41.75 -39.11 -6.31
C GLN A 458 42.75 -38.84 -7.44
N ASP A 459 42.27 -38.54 -8.64
CA ASP A 459 43.13 -38.17 -9.76
C ASP A 459 43.82 -36.82 -9.54
N LEU A 460 43.12 -35.84 -8.96
CA LEU A 460 43.70 -34.55 -8.60
C LEU A 460 44.68 -34.63 -7.40
N GLN A 461 44.47 -35.55 -6.46
CA GLN A 461 45.38 -35.77 -5.33
C GLN A 461 46.79 -36.18 -5.78
N LYS A 462 46.92 -36.85 -6.94
CA LYS A 462 48.22 -37.17 -7.54
C LYS A 462 49.03 -35.91 -7.88
N ALA A 463 48.36 -34.76 -8.06
CA ALA A 463 48.96 -33.47 -8.38
C ALA A 463 49.03 -32.51 -7.18
N ASP A 464 48.14 -32.62 -6.18
CA ASP A 464 48.10 -31.76 -5.00
C ASP A 464 47.83 -32.56 -3.71
N SER A 465 48.78 -32.57 -2.78
CA SER A 465 48.69 -33.32 -1.52
C SER A 465 47.69 -32.73 -0.51
N SER A 466 47.25 -31.48 -0.73
CA SER A 466 46.28 -30.80 0.14
C SER A 466 44.85 -31.39 0.06
N LEU A 467 44.54 -32.12 -1.02
CA LEU A 467 43.24 -32.78 -1.27
C LEU A 467 43.01 -34.07 -0.45
N SER A 468 44.03 -34.53 0.29
CA SER A 468 43.91 -35.69 1.20
C SER A 468 42.81 -35.52 2.25
N LYS A 469 42.57 -34.29 2.71
CA LYS A 469 41.49 -33.97 3.65
C LYS A 469 40.10 -34.15 3.02
N ASP A 470 39.93 -33.78 1.76
CA ASP A 470 38.64 -33.91 1.06
C ASP A 470 38.28 -35.36 0.76
N ILE A 471 39.28 -36.20 0.49
CA ILE A 471 39.08 -37.64 0.31
C ILE A 471 38.66 -38.30 1.63
N TYR A 472 39.31 -37.95 2.75
CA TYR A 472 38.89 -38.43 4.07
C TYR A 472 37.42 -38.06 4.37
N ARG A 473 37.02 -36.81 4.09
CA ARG A 473 35.64 -36.35 4.25
C ARG A 473 34.66 -37.20 3.45
N LEU A 474 35.00 -37.52 2.20
CA LEU A 474 34.18 -38.37 1.34
C LEU A 474 34.06 -39.80 1.88
N GLU A 475 35.16 -40.41 2.34
CA GLU A 475 35.10 -41.76 2.94
C GLU A 475 34.16 -41.82 4.14
N GLU A 476 34.17 -40.77 4.98
CA GLU A 476 33.27 -40.67 6.12
C GLU A 476 31.81 -40.43 5.70
N MET A 477 31.57 -39.60 4.67
CA MET A 477 30.23 -39.46 4.05
C MET A 477 29.73 -40.80 3.49
N LYS A 478 30.59 -41.58 2.82
CA LYS A 478 30.24 -42.88 2.26
C LYS A 478 29.78 -43.84 3.36
N LYS A 479 30.51 -43.87 4.48
CA LYS A 479 30.16 -44.69 5.64
C LYS A 479 28.78 -44.30 6.19
N SER A 480 28.51 -43.00 6.36
CA SER A 480 27.20 -42.48 6.80
C SER A 480 26.06 -42.86 5.84
N LEU A 481 26.26 -42.71 4.53
CA LEU A 481 25.26 -43.07 3.51
C LEU A 481 24.98 -44.59 3.46
N LEU A 482 26.01 -45.42 3.67
CA LEU A 482 25.87 -46.87 3.74
C LEU A 482 25.17 -47.33 5.02
N GLU A 483 25.49 -46.72 6.17
CA GLU A 483 24.80 -46.97 7.44
C GLU A 483 23.30 -46.61 7.34
N ARG A 484 22.96 -45.58 6.57
CA ARG A 484 21.59 -45.17 6.28
C ARG A 484 20.86 -46.07 5.27
N LYS A 485 21.58 -46.93 4.54
CA LYS A 485 21.05 -47.68 3.39
C LYS A 485 20.40 -46.76 2.35
N ASP A 486 21.13 -45.73 1.91
CA ASP A 486 20.63 -44.80 0.90
C ASP A 486 20.55 -45.44 -0.50
N ASP A 487 19.34 -45.60 -1.02
CA ASP A 487 19.05 -46.19 -2.34
C ASP A 487 19.52 -45.31 -3.52
N GLN A 488 19.88 -44.04 -3.28
CA GLN A 488 20.31 -43.08 -4.32
C GLN A 488 21.82 -43.03 -4.53
N LEU A 489 22.61 -43.75 -3.73
CA LEU A 489 24.06 -43.78 -3.86
C LEU A 489 24.48 -44.30 -5.24
N ASP A 490 25.25 -43.50 -5.99
CA ASP A 490 25.82 -43.84 -7.31
C ASP A 490 24.85 -44.23 -8.42
N LEU A 491 23.58 -43.85 -8.27
CA LEU A 491 22.51 -44.19 -9.22
C LEU A 491 22.72 -43.60 -10.63
N LEU A 492 23.46 -42.48 -10.75
CA LEU A 492 23.73 -41.81 -12.03
C LEU A 492 25.15 -42.07 -12.56
N SER A 493 26.11 -42.31 -11.67
CA SER A 493 27.48 -42.69 -12.05
C SER A 493 27.55 -44.06 -12.71
N SER A 494 26.77 -45.04 -12.22
CA SER A 494 26.67 -46.39 -12.80
C SER A 494 26.06 -46.42 -14.22
N LYS A 495 25.23 -45.44 -14.60
CA LYS A 495 24.59 -45.37 -15.94
C LYS A 495 25.50 -44.83 -17.06
N LYS A 496 26.59 -44.12 -16.73
CA LYS A 496 27.57 -43.64 -17.71
C LYS A 496 28.56 -44.73 -18.12
N GLU A 497 29.02 -45.57 -17.18
CA GLU A 497 29.92 -46.69 -17.47
C GLU A 497 29.28 -47.72 -18.43
N ALA A 498 27.97 -47.96 -18.29
CA ALA A 498 27.22 -48.82 -19.21
C ALA A 498 27.13 -48.26 -20.65
N LYS A 499 27.20 -46.93 -20.83
CA LYS A 499 27.13 -46.29 -22.16
C LYS A 499 28.49 -46.10 -22.83
N GLN A 500 29.59 -46.06 -22.07
CA GLN A 500 30.95 -45.94 -22.63
C GLN A 500 31.52 -47.26 -23.14
N ASN A 501 31.04 -48.40 -22.64
CA ASN A 501 31.47 -49.73 -23.11
C ASN A 501 30.70 -50.26 -24.34
N GLU A 502 29.69 -49.54 -24.86
CA GLU A 502 28.86 -49.97 -26.00
C GLU A 502 29.15 -49.25 -27.33
N THR A 503 30.15 -48.36 -27.42
CA THR A 503 30.50 -47.70 -28.69
C THR A 503 31.49 -48.52 -29.54
N ALA A 504 30.99 -49.62 -30.13
CA ALA A 504 31.37 -50.09 -31.45
C ALA A 504 30.17 -49.83 -32.41
N PRO A 505 30.39 -49.48 -33.69
CA PRO A 505 29.33 -48.87 -34.49
C PRO A 505 28.36 -49.94 -35.01
N SER A 506 27.09 -49.79 -34.69
CA SER A 506 26.02 -50.30 -35.55
C SER A 506 24.84 -49.34 -35.55
N ASP A 507 24.40 -49.04 -36.76
CA ASP A 507 23.35 -48.11 -37.09
C ASP A 507 22.01 -48.31 -36.36
N ALA A 508 21.35 -47.17 -36.19
CA ALA A 508 19.90 -46.99 -36.19
C ALA A 508 19.07 -47.69 -35.10
N LYS A 509 18.70 -46.88 -34.09
CA LYS A 509 17.28 -46.60 -33.78
C LYS A 509 17.17 -45.34 -32.92
N GLN A 510 17.10 -44.19 -33.59
CA GLN A 510 16.64 -42.97 -32.97
C GLN A 510 15.16 -43.13 -32.59
N THR A 511 14.89 -43.16 -31.29
CA THR A 511 13.58 -42.80 -30.76
C THR A 511 13.30 -41.35 -31.18
N ALA A 512 12.30 -41.16 -32.02
CA ALA A 512 11.91 -39.88 -32.60
C ALA A 512 11.62 -38.85 -31.49
N LYS A 513 12.58 -37.96 -31.24
CA LYS A 513 12.27 -36.62 -30.76
C LYS A 513 11.69 -35.87 -31.95
N LEU A 514 10.49 -35.32 -31.80
CA LEU A 514 9.88 -34.44 -32.79
C LEU A 514 10.82 -33.26 -33.04
N ASP A 515 11.50 -33.30 -34.18
CA ASP A 515 12.42 -32.27 -34.63
C ASP A 515 11.60 -31.08 -35.17
N LEU A 516 11.34 -30.11 -34.30
CA LEU A 516 10.54 -28.91 -34.60
C LEU A 516 11.11 -28.14 -35.81
N ASP A 517 12.42 -28.22 -36.04
CA ASP A 517 13.09 -27.57 -37.18
C ASP A 517 12.77 -28.24 -38.53
N ALA A 518 12.45 -29.54 -38.52
CA ALA A 518 11.98 -30.26 -39.71
C ALA A 518 10.52 -29.90 -40.09
N ILE A 519 9.71 -29.44 -39.13
CA ILE A 519 8.34 -28.96 -39.37
C ILE A 519 8.35 -27.51 -39.88
N HIS A 520 9.22 -26.66 -39.32
CA HIS A 520 9.40 -25.27 -39.76
C HIS A 520 9.86 -25.14 -41.22
N SER A 521 10.62 -26.12 -41.74
CA SER A 521 11.07 -26.12 -43.14
C SER A 521 10.01 -26.63 -44.14
N ARG A 522 8.94 -27.29 -43.68
CA ARG A 522 7.87 -27.86 -44.53
C ARG A 522 6.55 -27.08 -44.52
N PHE A 523 6.31 -26.24 -43.51
CA PHE A 523 5.06 -25.51 -43.34
C PHE A 523 5.27 -24.01 -43.11
N ASN A 524 4.45 -23.16 -43.73
CA ASN A 524 4.44 -21.71 -43.46
C ASN A 524 3.59 -21.42 -42.21
N ILE A 525 4.17 -21.74 -41.04
CA ILE A 525 3.51 -21.66 -39.72
C ILE A 525 2.88 -20.27 -39.46
N PRO A 526 3.52 -19.13 -39.81
CA PRO A 526 2.89 -17.81 -39.65
C PRO A 526 1.59 -17.65 -40.44
N ALA A 527 1.52 -18.12 -41.68
CA ALA A 527 0.31 -18.05 -42.49
C ALA A 527 -0.81 -18.94 -41.94
N GLY A 528 -0.46 -20.13 -41.43
CA GLY A 528 -1.40 -21.02 -40.76
C GLY A 528 -1.95 -20.45 -39.45
N ALA A 529 -1.10 -19.81 -38.65
CA ALA A 529 -1.51 -19.16 -37.41
C ALA A 529 -2.49 -18.00 -37.66
N ILE A 530 -2.24 -17.20 -38.70
CA ILE A 530 -3.16 -16.11 -39.12
C ILE A 530 -4.50 -16.68 -39.58
N GLY A 531 -4.49 -17.75 -40.39
CA GLY A 531 -5.70 -18.44 -40.84
C GLY A 531 -6.53 -19.02 -39.70
N PHE A 532 -5.87 -19.66 -38.75
CA PHE A 532 -6.50 -20.20 -37.55
C PHE A 532 -7.12 -19.10 -36.67
N LEU A 533 -6.37 -18.03 -36.39
CA LEU A 533 -6.85 -16.94 -35.52
C LEU A 533 -8.02 -16.19 -36.17
N SER A 534 -7.94 -15.88 -37.46
CA SER A 534 -9.02 -15.20 -38.18
C SER A 534 -10.29 -16.07 -38.28
N GLY A 535 -10.16 -17.37 -38.58
CA GLY A 535 -11.28 -18.30 -38.61
C GLY A 535 -11.92 -18.52 -37.23
N SER A 536 -11.12 -18.52 -36.17
CA SER A 536 -11.61 -18.68 -34.79
C SER A 536 -12.36 -17.45 -34.31
N VAL A 537 -11.89 -16.25 -34.65
CA VAL A 537 -12.60 -14.98 -34.35
C VAL A 537 -13.93 -14.92 -35.10
N LEU A 538 -13.95 -15.31 -36.38
CA LEU A 538 -15.20 -15.32 -37.16
C LEU A 538 -16.21 -16.32 -36.59
N SER A 539 -15.75 -17.49 -36.18
CA SER A 539 -16.59 -18.51 -35.55
C SER A 539 -17.14 -18.05 -34.20
N PHE A 540 -16.34 -17.31 -33.42
CA PHE A 540 -16.76 -16.71 -32.15
C PHE A 540 -17.85 -15.65 -32.35
N VAL A 541 -17.67 -14.75 -33.34
CA VAL A 541 -18.67 -13.74 -33.69
C VAL A 541 -19.97 -14.38 -34.18
N LEU A 542 -19.89 -15.43 -35.00
CA LEU A 542 -21.07 -16.17 -35.48
C LEU A 542 -21.78 -16.93 -34.35
N ALA A 543 -21.03 -17.54 -33.43
CA ALA A 543 -21.61 -18.24 -32.28
C ALA A 543 -22.35 -17.30 -31.33
N ILE A 544 -21.84 -16.08 -31.12
CA ILE A 544 -22.51 -15.04 -30.33
C ILE A 544 -23.76 -14.52 -31.06
N SER A 545 -23.65 -14.25 -32.36
CA SER A 545 -24.75 -13.71 -33.17
C SER A 545 -25.95 -14.68 -33.29
N LEU A 546 -25.67 -15.99 -33.36
CA LEU A 546 -26.68 -17.04 -33.50
C LEU A 546 -27.05 -17.71 -32.15
N ASN A 547 -26.42 -17.30 -31.05
CA ASN A 547 -26.58 -17.84 -29.70
C ASN A 547 -26.48 -19.38 -29.61
N GLN A 548 -25.52 -19.96 -30.33
CA GLN A 548 -25.32 -21.41 -30.42
C GLN A 548 -23.88 -21.78 -30.07
N ILE A 549 -23.68 -22.29 -28.85
CA ILE A 549 -22.35 -22.65 -28.32
C ILE A 549 -21.69 -23.80 -29.12
N GLN A 550 -22.48 -24.69 -29.72
CA GLN A 550 -21.97 -25.81 -30.53
C GLN A 550 -21.18 -25.35 -31.77
N LEU A 551 -21.45 -24.15 -32.29
CA LEU A 551 -20.71 -23.56 -33.41
C LEU A 551 -19.28 -23.17 -33.06
N LEU A 552 -18.94 -22.98 -31.77
CA LEU A 552 -17.57 -22.71 -31.34
C LEU A 552 -16.66 -23.92 -31.56
N LEU A 553 -17.15 -25.12 -31.24
CA LEU A 553 -16.37 -26.34 -31.30
C LEU A 553 -16.18 -26.78 -32.76
N ILE A 554 -17.23 -26.67 -33.58
CA ILE A 554 -17.16 -26.92 -35.03
C ILE A 554 -16.29 -25.86 -35.72
N GLY A 555 -16.46 -24.58 -35.35
CA GLY A 555 -15.70 -23.46 -35.90
C GLY A 555 -14.20 -23.53 -35.55
N PHE A 556 -13.86 -24.03 -34.37
CA PHE A 556 -12.48 -24.28 -33.97
C PHE A 556 -11.83 -25.40 -34.80
N VAL A 557 -12.54 -26.50 -35.04
CA VAL A 557 -12.00 -27.60 -35.87
C VAL A 557 -11.85 -27.15 -37.33
N LEU A 558 -12.80 -26.38 -37.86
CA LEU A 558 -12.73 -25.78 -39.19
C LEU A 558 -11.59 -24.77 -39.30
N SER A 559 -11.39 -23.90 -38.30
CA SER A 559 -10.30 -22.92 -38.30
C SER A 559 -8.93 -23.59 -38.23
N LEU A 560 -8.83 -24.72 -37.52
CA LEU A 560 -7.61 -25.53 -37.44
C LEU A 560 -7.31 -26.22 -38.78
N GLY A 561 -8.34 -26.71 -39.46
CA GLY A 561 -8.23 -27.25 -40.83
C GLY A 561 -7.83 -26.17 -41.86
N VAL A 562 -8.43 -24.98 -41.79
CA VAL A 562 -8.09 -23.83 -42.65
C VAL A 562 -6.67 -23.33 -42.37
N GLY A 563 -6.26 -23.27 -41.10
CA GLY A 563 -4.90 -22.92 -40.71
C GLY A 563 -3.87 -23.92 -41.22
N ALA A 564 -4.14 -25.23 -41.10
CA ALA A 564 -3.27 -26.28 -41.64
C ALA A 564 -3.20 -26.24 -43.17
N ALA A 565 -4.33 -26.02 -43.85
CA ALA A 565 -4.38 -25.87 -45.29
C ALA A 565 -3.59 -24.63 -45.76
N LEU A 566 -3.75 -23.48 -45.11
CA LEU A 566 -2.99 -22.27 -45.44
C LEU A 566 -1.50 -22.43 -45.16
N ALA A 567 -1.12 -23.10 -44.06
CA ALA A 567 0.28 -23.42 -43.77
C ALA A 567 0.92 -24.35 -44.83
N TYR A 568 0.12 -25.22 -45.45
CA TYR A 568 0.56 -26.17 -46.48
C TYR A 568 0.57 -25.54 -47.89
N PHE A 569 -0.47 -24.79 -48.26
CA PHE A 569 -0.63 -24.22 -49.61
C PHE A 569 0.20 -22.94 -49.82
N LEU A 570 0.46 -22.14 -48.79
CA LEU A 570 1.33 -20.95 -48.87
C LEU A 570 2.81 -21.30 -48.65
N ARG A 571 3.22 -22.48 -49.10
CA ARG A 571 4.61 -22.94 -49.11
C ARG A 571 5.47 -21.92 -49.88
N LYS A 572 6.65 -21.67 -49.32
CA LYS A 572 7.61 -20.61 -49.65
C LYS A 572 8.24 -20.75 -51.04
N ASP A 573 7.45 -20.72 -52.12
CA ASP A 573 7.90 -20.58 -53.52
C ASP A 573 6.94 -19.74 -54.40
N ALA A 574 5.82 -19.25 -53.87
CA ALA A 574 4.95 -18.31 -54.59
C ALA A 574 4.66 -17.08 -53.71
N PHE A 575 4.74 -15.88 -54.32
CA PHE A 575 4.66 -14.54 -53.71
C PHE A 575 5.98 -13.90 -53.24
N SER A 576 6.93 -13.80 -54.17
CA SER A 576 7.74 -12.59 -54.29
C SER A 576 6.91 -11.52 -55.03
N LYS A 577 6.77 -10.33 -54.43
CA LYS A 577 6.14 -9.09 -54.94
C LYS A 577 4.61 -9.09 -55.08
N SER A 578 3.89 -8.53 -54.10
CA SER A 578 3.52 -7.10 -54.08
C SER A 578 2.54 -6.79 -52.94
N GLU A 579 2.66 -5.57 -52.43
CA GLU A 579 1.68 -4.79 -51.64
C GLU A 579 1.44 -5.02 -50.12
N LYS A 580 1.87 -3.98 -49.38
CA LYS A 580 1.25 -3.33 -48.19
C LYS A 580 1.59 -3.88 -46.78
N ALA A 581 2.85 -3.61 -46.37
CA ALA A 581 3.26 -3.49 -44.96
C ALA A 581 3.74 -2.07 -44.60
N GLY A 582 3.19 -1.02 -45.24
CA GLY A 582 3.61 0.37 -45.05
C GLY A 582 2.85 1.18 -43.98
N GLY A 583 1.76 0.66 -43.43
CA GLY A 583 0.87 1.43 -42.54
C GLY A 583 1.20 1.30 -41.04
N LYS A 584 1.56 0.12 -40.56
CA LYS A 584 1.71 -0.12 -39.10
C LYS A 584 3.08 0.27 -38.53
N ARG A 585 4.17 0.15 -39.30
CA ARG A 585 5.51 0.58 -38.84
C ARG A 585 5.64 2.11 -38.72
N LYS A 586 5.00 2.87 -39.61
CA LYS A 586 5.02 4.34 -39.58
C LYS A 586 4.27 4.97 -38.39
N ASN A 587 3.22 4.32 -37.88
CA ASN A 587 2.50 4.82 -36.70
C ASN A 587 3.23 4.53 -35.40
N ALA A 588 3.80 3.32 -35.25
CA ALA A 588 4.60 2.98 -34.08
C ALA A 588 5.87 3.85 -33.98
N GLU A 589 6.56 4.10 -35.10
CA GLU A 589 7.72 5.01 -35.13
C GLU A 589 7.34 6.46 -34.82
N ARG A 590 6.16 6.93 -35.24
CA ARG A 590 5.67 8.28 -34.91
C ARG A 590 5.29 8.43 -33.44
N GLU A 591 4.65 7.43 -32.85
CA GLU A 591 4.29 7.42 -31.42
C GLU A 591 5.54 7.37 -30.52
N GLU A 592 6.56 6.59 -30.90
CA GLU A 592 7.83 6.51 -30.16
C GLU A 592 8.61 7.82 -30.24
N SER A 593 8.71 8.43 -31.43
CA SER A 593 9.30 9.77 -31.57
C SER A 593 8.52 10.80 -30.74
N PHE A 594 7.19 10.81 -30.81
CA PHE A 594 6.33 11.73 -30.05
C PHE A 594 6.53 11.63 -28.53
N LEU A 595 6.58 10.42 -27.98
CA LEU A 595 6.85 10.20 -26.55
C LEU A 595 8.26 10.64 -26.14
N SER A 596 9.24 10.54 -27.05
CA SER A 596 10.60 11.00 -26.77
C SER A 596 10.70 12.54 -26.74
N PHE A 597 9.97 13.25 -27.61
CA PHE A 597 9.83 14.71 -27.56
C PHE A 597 9.14 15.18 -26.27
N ILE A 598 8.08 14.51 -25.83
CA ILE A 598 7.41 14.83 -24.55
C ILE A 598 8.40 14.73 -23.38
N LYS A 599 9.09 13.59 -23.24
CA LYS A 599 10.02 13.38 -22.12
C LYS A 599 11.20 14.35 -22.11
N ALA A 600 11.70 14.71 -23.30
CA ALA A 600 12.81 15.64 -23.44
C ALA A 600 12.44 17.09 -23.12
N SER A 601 11.19 17.50 -23.43
CA SER A 601 10.75 18.90 -23.34
C SER A 601 9.98 19.25 -22.07
N GLU A 602 9.22 18.31 -21.49
CA GLU A 602 8.30 18.58 -20.38
C GLU A 602 9.01 19.17 -19.15
N ASN A 603 10.15 18.60 -18.72
CA ASN A 603 10.84 19.09 -17.53
C ASN A 603 11.62 20.40 -17.74
N LEU A 604 11.95 20.73 -19.01
CA LEU A 604 12.67 21.96 -19.36
C LEU A 604 11.71 23.14 -19.47
N ILE A 605 10.49 22.90 -19.94
CA ILE A 605 9.47 23.93 -20.17
C ILE A 605 8.52 24.05 -18.98
N TYR A 606 8.21 22.95 -18.27
CA TYR A 606 7.44 22.97 -17.03
C TYR A 606 8.31 22.55 -15.84
N PRO A 607 9.14 23.47 -15.29
CA PRO A 607 10.09 23.12 -14.25
C PRO A 607 9.37 22.70 -12.96
N LYS A 608 9.83 21.62 -12.30
CA LYS A 608 9.22 21.13 -11.04
C LYS A 608 9.36 22.11 -9.87
N LYS A 609 10.39 22.96 -9.88
CA LYS A 609 10.64 24.02 -8.89
C LYS A 609 10.53 25.37 -9.60
N PHE A 610 9.74 26.28 -9.04
CA PHE A 610 9.46 27.60 -9.60
C PHE A 610 9.22 28.59 -8.45
N ASN A 611 9.55 29.86 -8.68
CA ASN A 611 9.37 30.92 -7.69
C ASN A 611 8.03 31.65 -7.87
N ASP A 612 7.60 31.82 -9.12
CA ASP A 612 6.30 32.38 -9.49
C ASP A 612 5.50 31.38 -10.34
N ILE A 613 4.21 31.24 -10.04
CA ILE A 613 3.30 30.37 -10.79
C ILE A 613 3.24 30.74 -12.28
N LEU A 614 3.49 32.02 -12.62
CA LEU A 614 3.53 32.49 -14.01
C LEU A 614 4.70 31.93 -14.81
N GLU A 615 5.76 31.42 -14.17
CA GLU A 615 6.87 30.74 -14.85
C GLU A 615 6.42 29.44 -15.53
N LYS A 616 5.24 28.91 -15.15
CA LYS A 616 4.64 27.69 -15.71
C LYS A 616 3.48 27.97 -16.69
N VAL A 617 3.17 29.25 -16.91
CA VAL A 617 1.98 29.69 -17.63
C VAL A 617 2.40 30.40 -18.89
N TYR A 618 1.97 29.87 -20.03
CA TYR A 618 2.37 30.37 -21.35
C TYR A 618 1.16 30.84 -22.16
N ASP A 619 1.43 31.69 -23.15
CA ASP A 619 0.60 31.87 -24.34
C ASP A 619 1.36 31.28 -25.56
N SER A 620 0.71 31.14 -26.73
CA SER A 620 1.40 30.62 -27.94
C SER A 620 2.75 31.29 -28.22
N LYS A 621 2.87 32.59 -28.00
CA LYS A 621 4.10 33.34 -28.32
C LYS A 621 5.21 33.06 -27.32
N ARG A 622 4.90 33.08 -26.02
CA ARG A 622 5.84 32.81 -24.94
C ARG A 622 6.27 31.35 -24.92
N LEU A 623 5.38 30.41 -25.22
CA LEU A 623 5.71 28.99 -25.31
C LEU A 623 6.74 28.75 -26.41
N ARG A 624 6.50 29.28 -27.60
CA ARG A 624 7.41 29.15 -28.75
C ARG A 624 8.77 29.79 -28.48
N TYR A 625 8.80 30.98 -27.89
CA TYR A 625 10.05 31.63 -27.47
C TYR A 625 10.84 30.78 -26.45
N LYS A 626 10.16 30.15 -25.48
CA LYS A 626 10.82 29.29 -24.50
C LYS A 626 11.35 28.00 -25.11
N ILE A 627 10.65 27.43 -26.11
CA ILE A 627 11.14 26.29 -26.89
C ILE A 627 12.41 26.66 -27.67
N GLU A 628 12.45 27.85 -28.27
CA GLU A 628 13.61 28.37 -29.00
C GLU A 628 14.83 28.54 -28.08
N GLU A 629 14.62 29.05 -26.86
CA GLU A 629 15.69 29.21 -25.86
C GLU A 629 16.27 27.86 -25.39
N GLU A 630 15.42 26.85 -25.18
CA GLU A 630 15.82 25.53 -24.67
C GLU A 630 16.13 24.51 -25.77
N LEU A 631 16.14 24.92 -27.04
CA LEU A 631 16.22 24.03 -28.20
C LEU A 631 17.48 23.15 -28.17
N GLU A 632 18.64 23.71 -27.84
CA GLU A 632 19.91 22.98 -27.75
C GLU A 632 19.90 21.93 -26.62
N ASN A 633 19.26 22.26 -25.48
CA ASN A 633 19.09 21.33 -24.37
C ASN A 633 18.14 20.18 -24.74
N ILE A 634 17.03 20.50 -25.42
CA ILE A 634 16.06 19.50 -25.92
C ILE A 634 16.73 18.56 -26.93
N LYS A 635 17.53 19.09 -27.87
CA LYS A 635 18.32 18.28 -28.84
C LYS A 635 19.24 17.28 -28.15
N SER A 636 19.88 17.67 -27.05
CA SER A 636 20.82 16.81 -26.32
C SER A 636 20.15 15.58 -25.67
N LEU A 637 18.85 15.66 -25.39
CA LEU A 637 18.05 14.62 -24.74
C LEU A 637 17.30 13.72 -25.73
N LEU A 638 17.25 14.09 -27.02
CA LEU A 638 16.58 13.31 -28.06
C LEU A 638 17.45 12.17 -28.64
N PRO A 639 16.84 11.10 -29.19
CA PRO A 639 17.56 10.04 -29.90
C PRO A 639 18.35 10.57 -31.11
N LEU A 640 19.49 9.92 -31.44
CA LEU A 640 20.42 10.33 -32.52
C LEU A 640 19.75 10.53 -33.90
N LYS A 641 18.61 9.88 -34.15
CA LYS A 641 17.84 10.00 -35.39
C LYS A 641 17.08 11.34 -35.49
N ASP A 642 16.61 11.88 -34.37
CA ASP A 642 15.82 13.11 -34.31
C ASP A 642 16.68 14.37 -34.16
N ARG A 643 17.95 14.23 -33.75
CA ARG A 643 18.94 15.34 -33.64
C ARG A 643 19.33 15.99 -34.96
N LYS A 644 19.06 15.32 -36.09
CA LYS A 644 19.43 15.78 -37.45
C LYS A 644 18.31 16.57 -38.14
N LYS A 645 17.18 16.79 -37.47
CA LYS A 645 16.05 17.58 -38.01
C LYS A 645 16.39 19.07 -38.01
N GLU A 646 15.87 19.80 -39.00
CA GLU A 646 15.96 21.26 -39.06
C GLU A 646 15.27 21.90 -37.84
N ASP A 647 15.86 22.98 -37.33
CA ASP A 647 15.44 23.64 -36.09
C ASP A 647 13.97 24.08 -36.10
N GLU A 648 13.48 24.66 -37.20
CA GLU A 648 12.06 25.08 -37.32
C GLU A 648 11.08 23.90 -37.27
N LYS A 649 11.45 22.76 -37.88
CA LYS A 649 10.63 21.54 -37.82
C LYS A 649 10.63 20.94 -36.43
N MET A 650 11.76 21.02 -35.73
CA MET A 650 11.88 20.55 -34.34
C MET A 650 11.05 21.40 -33.37
N ILE A 651 11.13 22.73 -33.49
CA ILE A 651 10.31 23.65 -32.68
C ILE A 651 8.83 23.33 -32.87
N SER A 652 8.39 23.12 -34.12
CA SER A 652 6.99 22.79 -34.43
C SER A 652 6.55 21.43 -33.88
N GLU A 653 7.41 20.40 -33.94
CA GLU A 653 7.11 19.07 -33.39
C GLU A 653 7.08 19.08 -31.85
N VAL A 654 7.97 19.85 -31.20
CA VAL A 654 8.00 20.04 -29.75
C VAL A 654 6.77 20.84 -29.28
N GLU A 655 6.44 21.94 -29.96
CA GLU A 655 5.25 22.74 -29.68
C GLU A 655 3.97 21.89 -29.78
N TYR A 656 3.86 21.08 -30.84
CA TYR A 656 2.75 20.15 -31.01
C TYR A 656 2.70 19.12 -29.87
N ALA A 657 3.84 18.52 -29.49
CA ALA A 657 3.91 17.55 -28.39
C ALA A 657 3.50 18.14 -27.03
N LEU A 658 3.94 19.36 -26.73
CA LEU A 658 3.61 20.07 -25.50
C LEU A 658 2.14 20.45 -25.42
N LEU A 659 1.54 20.88 -26.54
CA LEU A 659 0.12 21.22 -26.60
C LEU A 659 -0.78 20.00 -26.33
N GLN A 660 -0.36 18.79 -26.71
CA GLN A 660 -1.11 17.55 -26.42
C GLN A 660 -1.11 17.19 -24.93
N ILE A 661 -0.08 17.58 -24.18
CA ILE A 661 0.03 17.34 -22.73
C ILE A 661 -0.36 18.57 -21.90
N SER A 662 -0.90 19.63 -22.53
CA SER A 662 -1.24 20.90 -21.89
C SER A 662 -2.74 21.18 -21.93
N VAL A 663 -3.21 21.92 -20.93
CA VAL A 663 -4.51 22.55 -20.88
C VAL A 663 -4.42 23.90 -21.55
N VAL A 664 -5.28 24.13 -22.54
CA VAL A 664 -5.39 25.40 -23.28
C VAL A 664 -6.74 26.05 -22.99
N ILE A 665 -6.74 27.10 -22.17
CA ILE A 665 -7.94 27.90 -21.88
C ILE A 665 -7.94 29.08 -22.85
N ARG A 666 -8.92 29.13 -23.76
CA ARG A 666 -9.06 30.24 -24.72
C ARG A 666 -10.03 31.28 -24.19
N VAL A 667 -9.68 32.55 -24.36
CA VAL A 667 -10.51 33.70 -23.98
C VAL A 667 -11.44 34.07 -25.15
N PRO A 668 -12.77 34.05 -24.97
CA PRO A 668 -13.74 34.43 -25.98
C PRO A 668 -13.48 35.81 -26.55
N ASN A 669 -13.68 35.96 -27.86
CA ASN A 669 -13.40 37.21 -28.59
C ASN A 669 -14.15 38.44 -28.02
N SER A 670 -15.31 38.23 -27.39
CA SER A 670 -16.13 39.28 -26.79
C SER A 670 -15.54 39.90 -25.51
N ILE A 671 -14.60 39.23 -24.85
CA ILE A 671 -13.99 39.65 -23.57
C ILE A 671 -12.47 39.75 -23.67
N GLN A 672 -11.91 39.76 -24.88
CA GLN A 672 -10.48 39.94 -25.11
C GLN A 672 -10.08 41.40 -24.90
N VAL A 673 -9.08 41.62 -24.06
CA VAL A 673 -8.51 42.94 -23.79
C VAL A 673 -7.22 43.13 -24.60
N ARG A 674 -6.99 44.35 -25.11
CA ARG A 674 -5.75 44.69 -25.82
C ARG A 674 -4.55 44.50 -24.88
N ASN A 675 -3.46 43.94 -25.41
CA ASN A 675 -2.21 43.62 -24.67
C ASN A 675 -2.33 42.55 -23.57
N ARG A 676 -3.40 41.73 -23.56
CA ARG A 676 -3.53 40.57 -22.68
C ARG A 676 -3.40 39.25 -23.46
N PRO A 677 -2.95 38.16 -22.79
CA PRO A 677 -2.95 36.83 -23.39
C PRO A 677 -4.35 36.44 -23.88
N LYS A 678 -4.44 35.89 -25.09
CA LYS A 678 -5.73 35.41 -25.65
C LYS A 678 -6.05 33.99 -25.22
N GLU A 679 -5.07 33.31 -24.66
CA GLU A 679 -5.15 31.96 -24.17
C GLU A 679 -4.12 31.74 -23.08
N LEU A 680 -4.37 30.72 -22.28
CA LEU A 680 -3.51 30.26 -21.21
C LEU A 680 -3.18 28.79 -21.44
N ILE A 681 -1.89 28.48 -21.49
CA ILE A 681 -1.33 27.14 -21.70
C ILE A 681 -0.57 26.74 -20.44
N VAL A 682 -1.00 25.64 -19.81
CA VAL A 682 -0.37 25.07 -18.60
C VAL A 682 -0.35 23.55 -18.74
N SER A 683 0.69 22.88 -18.24
CA SER A 683 0.75 21.40 -18.26
C SER A 683 -0.50 20.77 -17.63
N LYS A 684 -1.06 19.73 -18.27
CA LYS A 684 -2.22 18.97 -17.77
C LYS A 684 -1.92 18.30 -16.43
N ALA A 685 -0.68 17.86 -16.19
CA ALA A 685 -0.26 17.27 -14.92
C ALA A 685 -0.26 18.30 -13.78
N ASP A 686 0.28 19.49 -14.03
CA ASP A 686 0.26 20.59 -13.06
C ASP A 686 -1.18 21.08 -12.83
N PHE A 687 -1.95 21.29 -13.90
CA PHE A 687 -3.32 21.79 -13.83
C PHE A 687 -4.30 20.80 -13.18
N LYS A 688 -3.99 19.49 -13.18
CA LYS A 688 -4.74 18.47 -12.42
C LYS A 688 -4.62 18.66 -10.91
N THR A 689 -3.55 19.28 -10.43
CA THR A 689 -3.32 19.51 -9.00
C THR A 689 -4.15 20.70 -8.49
N PRO A 690 -5.00 20.53 -7.44
CA PRO A 690 -5.79 21.63 -6.87
C PRO A 690 -4.94 22.83 -6.46
N LEU A 691 -3.78 22.59 -5.84
CA LEU A 691 -2.83 23.63 -5.40
C LEU A 691 -2.38 24.54 -6.56
N CYS A 692 -2.15 23.98 -7.74
CA CYS A 692 -1.73 24.77 -8.91
C CYS A 692 -2.86 25.70 -9.37
N ARG A 693 -4.10 25.18 -9.43
CA ARG A 693 -5.28 25.96 -9.79
C ARG A 693 -5.57 27.07 -8.79
N GLU A 694 -5.45 26.78 -7.49
CA GLU A 694 -5.63 27.78 -6.42
C GLU A 694 -4.60 28.90 -6.50
N LYS A 695 -3.30 28.58 -6.64
CA LYS A 695 -2.24 29.59 -6.78
C LYS A 695 -2.43 30.46 -8.03
N LEU A 696 -2.84 29.85 -9.14
CA LEU A 696 -3.10 30.54 -10.40
C LEU A 696 -4.30 31.49 -10.26
N ALA A 697 -5.41 31.03 -9.66
CA ALA A 697 -6.59 31.83 -9.40
C ALA A 697 -6.30 32.97 -8.40
N GLU A 698 -5.49 32.72 -7.37
CA GLU A 698 -5.06 33.73 -6.40
C GLU A 698 -4.24 34.84 -7.08
N ASN A 699 -3.39 34.50 -8.05
CA ASN A 699 -2.65 35.49 -8.83
C ASN A 699 -3.60 36.42 -9.61
N TYR A 700 -4.58 35.84 -10.31
CA TYR A 700 -5.62 36.62 -10.98
C TYR A 700 -6.49 37.44 -10.00
N ARG A 701 -6.74 36.97 -8.77
CA ARG A 701 -7.44 37.76 -7.73
C ARG A 701 -6.60 38.95 -7.23
N LYS A 702 -5.29 38.77 -7.07
CA LYS A 702 -4.36 39.87 -6.74
C LYS A 702 -4.39 40.92 -7.84
N GLU A 703 -4.43 40.48 -9.09
CA GLU A 703 -4.57 41.35 -10.24
C GLU A 703 -5.93 42.06 -10.29
N ALA A 704 -7.03 41.36 -10.00
CA ALA A 704 -8.37 41.96 -9.91
C ALA A 704 -8.42 43.11 -8.91
N ASN A 705 -7.65 43.02 -7.81
CA ASN A 705 -7.60 44.07 -6.81
C ASN A 705 -6.92 45.36 -7.30
N LEU A 706 -6.03 45.27 -8.28
CA LEU A 706 -5.32 46.41 -8.88
C LEU A 706 -6.16 47.11 -9.95
N TYR A 707 -7.04 46.39 -10.63
CA TYR A 707 -7.83 46.89 -11.77
C TYR A 707 -9.33 47.05 -11.48
N LYS A 708 -9.72 47.24 -10.21
CA LYS A 708 -11.12 47.35 -9.77
C LYS A 708 -11.97 48.39 -10.53
N SER A 709 -11.33 49.40 -11.11
CA SER A 709 -11.98 50.48 -11.86
C SER A 709 -12.16 50.21 -13.36
N ASP A 710 -11.49 49.20 -13.92
CA ASP A 710 -11.56 48.87 -15.35
C ASP A 710 -12.49 47.68 -15.57
N ARG A 711 -13.66 47.96 -16.14
CA ARG A 711 -14.71 46.96 -16.36
C ARG A 711 -14.29 45.86 -17.34
N GLU A 712 -13.62 46.21 -18.44
CA GLU A 712 -13.22 45.23 -19.46
C GLU A 712 -12.15 44.27 -18.93
N VAL A 713 -11.20 44.81 -18.17
CA VAL A 713 -10.15 44.02 -17.50
C VAL A 713 -10.74 43.13 -16.41
N MET A 714 -11.70 43.62 -15.63
CA MET A 714 -12.36 42.83 -14.60
C MET A 714 -13.20 41.68 -15.19
N GLU A 715 -13.89 41.90 -16.32
CA GLU A 715 -14.61 40.84 -17.03
C GLU A 715 -13.65 39.75 -17.54
N TYR A 716 -12.50 40.14 -18.08
CA TYR A 716 -11.42 39.21 -18.48
C TYR A 716 -10.88 38.41 -17.29
N ILE A 717 -10.52 39.07 -16.17
CA ILE A 717 -9.93 38.41 -15.00
C ILE A 717 -10.93 37.47 -14.34
N ASN A 718 -12.18 37.87 -14.21
CA ASN A 718 -13.24 37.03 -13.66
C ASN A 718 -13.49 35.79 -14.54
N TYR A 719 -13.43 35.93 -15.86
CA TYR A 719 -13.50 34.79 -16.76
C TYR A 719 -12.35 33.81 -16.52
N MET A 720 -11.11 34.30 -16.40
CA MET A 720 -9.95 33.45 -16.13
C MET A 720 -10.07 32.70 -14.80
N ILE A 721 -10.40 33.41 -13.70
CA ILE A 721 -10.63 32.79 -12.38
C ILE A 721 -11.72 31.72 -12.50
N LYS A 722 -12.81 32.02 -13.21
CA LYS A 722 -13.94 31.11 -13.39
C LYS A 722 -13.56 29.83 -14.13
N GLU A 723 -12.85 29.93 -15.25
CA GLU A 723 -12.43 28.74 -16.00
C GLU A 723 -11.35 27.94 -15.26
N ILE A 724 -10.48 28.59 -14.46
CA ILE A 724 -9.45 27.93 -13.66
C ILE A 724 -10.04 27.19 -12.44
N GLU A 725 -10.98 27.80 -11.73
CA GLU A 725 -11.52 27.22 -10.48
C GLU A 725 -12.74 26.34 -10.69
N PHE A 726 -13.58 26.63 -11.69
CA PHE A 726 -14.87 25.97 -11.88
C PHE A 726 -14.99 25.29 -13.26
N GLY A 727 -14.37 25.85 -14.30
CA GLY A 727 -14.40 25.31 -15.66
C GLY A 727 -13.37 24.21 -15.96
N TYR A 728 -12.44 23.96 -15.03
CA TYR A 728 -11.24 23.15 -15.29
C TYR A 728 -11.52 21.72 -15.74
N SER A 729 -12.64 21.12 -15.29
CA SER A 729 -12.99 19.72 -15.60
C SER A 729 -13.19 19.48 -17.09
N LYS A 730 -13.60 20.50 -17.85
CA LYS A 730 -13.74 20.45 -19.31
C LYS A 730 -12.41 20.19 -20.03
N TYR A 731 -11.31 20.59 -19.41
CA TYR A 731 -9.96 20.52 -19.97
C TYR A 731 -9.14 19.32 -19.46
N LEU A 732 -9.62 18.65 -18.40
CA LEU A 732 -8.94 17.48 -17.82
C LEU A 732 -9.44 16.13 -18.35
N LYS A 733 -10.58 16.12 -19.06
CA LYS A 733 -11.00 14.98 -19.89
C LYS A 733 -9.99 14.73 -21.00
#